data_AF-A0A3N5QSD1-F1
#
_entry.id   AF-A0A3N5QSD1-F1
#
_cell.length_a   1.000
_cell.length_b   1.000
_cell.length_c   1.000
_cell.angle_alpha   90.00
_cell.angle_beta   90.00
_cell.angle_gamma   90.00
#
_symmetry.space_group_name_H-M   'P 1'
#
loop_
_entity.id
_entity.type
_entity.pdbx_description
1 polymer ?
#
loop_
_entity_poly.entity_id
_entity_poly.type
_entity_poly.pdbx_seq_one_letter_code
_entity_poly.pdbx_strand_id
1 'polypeptide(L)'
;MTHYIVSILARIFRFPKRFRKNALAQKNVGNDMPLRSELFSSSQMEEHGKTVAGLHTLGDVHGAERLLTRLAKNEDVLFDVRDFLTRAVKANRRIIPAAEWLLDNFYLIEEQILEAKSLLPKGYARRLPRLKDGQSKGLPRVYDIALEMISHSDGRVDSESLCSFVAAYQTVTTLQLGELWAIPIMLRLALIENLRRIAARIAIDRVDRNLADYWADIISETAEKNPKKLIIRIADMARSNPPMVSSFIAELARRLQGQGSALALPLAWIEQQLSESYLTIEQLVQSENQQQAADQLSISNSIGSLRFLSDMDWRKFVESLSAVDRILREDPSGIYDRMDFNTRDQYRHIVEEVAKKSSFSEKEVAREAIGLARQNTAGENRGKRADHVGFYLIDKGLPQLEERVRVRPTAIDIIQRIGRRYPLLFYLGSILFLAVIISAGLLAEVRPTGMGGPLLWFVGVVVLLSVSQLAIAVVNFFATRLAKPLPMPRMDFSEGIPPESYTLVVVPTMLTSTENIEDLMCALEVRFLANRDANLRFGLLTDFLDAHEEKLAGDEPLLLLARQRIEELNRKYRGNGDHFFLFHRPRQWNQQERVWMGYERKRGKLAELNLLLRGGSGSGFSLIVGNIGVLKEVKYVITLDTDTDLPRDSAWQLVGAMAHPLNRPRYDAKKGRIVSGYGILQPRVSVSLPGTNKSRYARLYGADAGVDPYTRVVSDVYQDIFGEGSYIGKGIYDVDAFEKVLRDRFPENRILSHDLIEGCYARSGLISDVQLYEEYPLQYRADVSRRRRWIRGDWQILRWIFPGVPGPDRYFTKNPLSLLSRWKIFDNLRRSLAPIAL
;
A
#
# COMPACT_ATOMS: atom_id res chain seq x y z
N MET A 1 9.80 63.39 13.27
CA MET A 1 10.88 62.73 14.03
C MET A 1 10.46 61.35 14.58
N THR A 2 9.20 61.20 15.04
CA THR A 2 8.54 59.93 15.45
C THR A 2 8.57 58.83 14.38
N HIS A 3 8.35 59.18 13.11
CA HIS A 3 8.44 58.23 11.97
C HIS A 3 9.85 57.66 11.75
N TYR A 4 10.89 58.42 12.10
CA TYR A 4 12.28 58.05 11.84
C TYR A 4 12.81 57.06 12.88
N ILE A 5 12.46 57.26 14.16
CA ILE A 5 12.86 56.40 15.28
C ILE A 5 12.17 55.03 15.19
N VAL A 6 10.87 54.99 14.87
CA VAL A 6 10.13 53.74 14.62
C VAL A 6 10.69 53.00 13.39
N SER A 7 11.12 53.71 12.35
CA SER A 7 11.76 53.09 11.17
C SER A 7 13.14 52.49 11.48
N ILE A 8 13.91 53.12 12.38
CA ILE A 8 15.25 52.71 12.81
C ILE A 8 15.16 51.51 13.75
N LEU A 9 14.26 51.53 14.73
CA LEU A 9 13.97 50.38 15.60
C LEU A 9 13.53 49.17 14.79
N ALA A 10 12.65 49.36 13.81
CA ALA A 10 12.22 48.29 12.92
C ALA A 10 13.32 47.80 11.94
N ARG A 11 14.38 48.58 11.71
CA ARG A 11 15.59 48.17 10.96
C ARG A 11 16.58 47.41 11.83
N ILE A 12 16.73 47.80 13.10
CA ILE A 12 17.62 47.17 14.09
C ILE A 12 17.12 45.76 14.44
N PHE A 13 15.81 45.53 14.54
CA PHE A 13 15.24 44.22 14.90
C PHE A 13 14.97 43.26 13.73
N ARG A 14 15.36 43.58 12.48
CA ARG A 14 15.12 42.78 11.24
C ARG A 14 13.72 42.11 11.24
N PHE A 15 12.68 42.94 11.15
CA PHE A 15 11.29 42.52 10.98
C PHE A 15 11.08 41.70 9.68
N PRO A 16 10.41 40.55 9.70
CA PRO A 16 9.82 39.98 8.50
C PRO A 16 8.74 40.93 7.96
N LYS A 17 8.79 41.30 6.67
CA LYS A 17 7.86 42.26 6.02
C LYS A 17 6.37 41.90 6.18
N ARG A 18 6.04 40.62 6.44
CA ARG A 18 4.66 40.11 6.60
C ARG A 18 3.99 40.54 7.92
N PHE A 19 4.70 40.50 9.04
CA PHE A 19 4.14 40.90 10.36
C PHE A 19 3.98 42.42 10.51
N ARG A 20 4.73 43.19 9.71
CA ARG A 20 4.68 44.66 9.66
C ARG A 20 3.37 45.22 9.09
N LYS A 21 2.65 44.45 8.28
CA LYS A 21 1.31 44.83 7.76
C LYS A 21 0.17 44.46 8.71
N ASN A 22 0.38 43.51 9.63
CA ASN A 22 -0.65 43.09 10.58
C ASN A 22 -0.60 43.84 11.92
N ALA A 23 0.56 44.38 12.33
CA ALA A 23 0.63 45.24 13.52
C ALA A 23 -0.16 46.57 13.37
N LEU A 24 -0.38 47.02 12.13
CA LEU A 24 -1.24 48.18 11.80
C LEU A 24 -2.68 47.78 11.42
N ALA A 25 -2.99 46.48 11.41
CA ALA A 25 -4.30 45.94 11.10
C ALA A 25 -4.92 45.22 12.32
N GLN A 26 -4.99 45.91 13.46
CA GLN A 26 -5.80 45.52 14.62
C GLN A 26 -7.33 45.48 14.33
N LYS A 27 -7.76 45.51 13.05
CA LYS A 27 -9.16 45.45 12.64
C LYS A 27 -9.66 44.07 12.19
N ASN A 28 -8.81 43.04 12.13
CA ASN A 28 -9.22 41.66 11.77
C ASN A 28 -8.95 40.65 12.90
N VAL A 29 -9.28 41.01 14.13
CA VAL A 29 -8.96 40.25 15.36
C VAL A 29 -9.67 38.87 15.44
N GLY A 30 -10.72 38.63 14.67
CA GLY A 30 -11.45 37.35 14.73
C GLY A 30 -10.75 36.15 14.08
N ASN A 31 -9.84 36.35 13.12
CA ASN A 31 -9.36 35.24 12.26
C ASN A 31 -7.97 34.67 12.64
N ASP A 32 -7.29 35.27 13.63
CA ASP A 32 -5.89 34.95 13.98
C ASP A 32 -5.70 34.50 15.45
N MET A 33 -6.77 34.41 16.25
CA MET A 33 -6.67 33.80 17.59
C MET A 33 -6.43 32.28 17.49
N PRO A 34 -5.73 31.67 18.47
CA PRO A 34 -5.67 30.21 18.61
C PRO A 34 -7.06 29.57 18.55
N LEU A 35 -7.16 28.35 18.03
CA LEU A 35 -8.42 27.60 18.01
C LEU A 35 -8.71 27.12 19.44
N ARG A 36 -9.36 28.00 20.21
CA ARG A 36 -9.68 27.76 21.62
C ARG A 36 -11.09 28.24 21.91
N SER A 37 -11.95 27.30 22.26
CA SER A 37 -13.34 27.49 22.67
C SER A 37 -13.54 26.89 24.06
N GLU A 38 -14.78 26.88 24.56
CA GLU A 38 -15.11 26.20 25.83
C GLU A 38 -14.71 24.71 25.78
N LEU A 39 -14.00 24.25 26.80
CA LEU A 39 -13.53 22.86 26.85
C LEU A 39 -14.70 21.93 27.16
N PHE A 40 -14.91 20.96 26.28
CA PHE A 40 -15.98 19.98 26.45
C PHE A 40 -15.47 18.66 27.02
N SER A 41 -16.22 18.10 27.96
CA SER A 41 -16.08 16.69 28.36
C SER A 41 -16.48 15.74 27.22
N SER A 42 -16.13 14.46 27.29
CA SER A 42 -16.50 13.48 26.25
C SER A 42 -18.01 13.45 25.97
N SER A 43 -18.84 13.57 27.00
CA SER A 43 -20.31 13.62 26.85
C SER A 43 -20.81 14.88 26.14
N GLN A 44 -20.23 16.04 26.46
CA GLN A 44 -20.55 17.31 25.79
C GLN A 44 -20.05 17.31 24.35
N MET A 45 -18.91 16.67 24.09
CA MET A 45 -18.34 16.50 22.75
C MET A 45 -19.27 15.65 21.87
N GLU A 46 -19.90 14.61 22.40
CA GLU A 46 -20.92 13.83 21.67
C GLU A 46 -22.18 14.64 21.32
N GLU A 47 -22.69 15.43 22.28
CA GLU A 47 -23.85 16.31 22.05
C GLU A 47 -23.52 17.41 21.03
N HIS A 48 -22.31 17.97 21.12
CA HIS A 48 -21.79 18.92 20.15
C HIS A 48 -21.71 18.30 18.76
N GLY A 49 -21.22 17.06 18.64
CA GLY A 49 -21.18 16.33 17.38
C GLY A 49 -22.55 16.22 16.69
N LYS A 50 -23.61 15.97 17.47
CA LYS A 50 -24.99 15.96 16.95
C LYS A 50 -25.46 17.35 16.53
N THR A 51 -25.14 18.37 17.31
CA THR A 51 -25.48 19.77 17.04
C THR A 51 -24.84 20.25 15.74
N VAL A 52 -23.53 20.04 15.60
CA VAL A 52 -22.76 20.35 14.39
C VAL A 52 -23.35 19.58 13.18
N ALA A 53 -23.72 18.32 13.36
CA ALA A 53 -24.34 17.54 12.29
C ALA A 53 -25.69 18.10 11.80
N GLY A 54 -26.48 18.68 12.70
CA GLY A 54 -27.74 19.34 12.36
C GLY A 54 -27.55 20.70 11.66
N LEU A 55 -26.45 21.40 11.93
CA LEU A 55 -26.13 22.69 11.32
C LEU A 55 -25.52 22.56 9.91
N HIS A 56 -24.89 21.42 9.61
CA HIS A 56 -24.19 21.21 8.35
C HIS A 56 -25.14 21.07 7.15
N THR A 57 -25.24 22.14 6.35
CA THR A 57 -25.89 22.13 5.04
C THR A 57 -24.84 21.94 3.94
N LEU A 58 -25.05 20.93 3.08
CA LEU A 58 -24.13 20.63 1.97
C LEU A 58 -24.44 21.49 0.74
N GLY A 59 -23.39 22.03 0.12
CA GLY A 59 -23.44 22.74 -1.17
C GLY A 59 -22.85 21.91 -2.31
N ASP A 60 -22.69 22.53 -3.48
CA ASP A 60 -22.10 21.86 -4.65
C ASP A 60 -20.67 21.37 -4.38
N VAL A 61 -20.36 20.19 -4.90
CA VAL A 61 -19.10 19.46 -4.67
C VAL A 61 -17.89 20.18 -5.32
N HIS A 62 -18.11 21.03 -6.31
CA HIS A 62 -17.05 21.63 -7.13
C HIS A 62 -16.57 22.98 -6.57
N GLY A 63 -15.44 22.96 -5.85
CA GLY A 63 -14.81 24.18 -5.31
C GLY A 63 -13.29 24.22 -5.50
N ALA A 64 -12.74 25.44 -5.51
CA ALA A 64 -11.29 25.66 -5.59
C ALA A 64 -10.54 25.03 -4.39
N GLU A 65 -9.32 24.59 -4.66
CA GLU A 65 -8.44 23.90 -3.71
C GLU A 65 -7.77 24.89 -2.75
N ARG A 66 -8.49 25.26 -1.68
CA ARG A 66 -8.04 26.27 -0.71
C ARG A 66 -7.12 25.73 0.38
N LEU A 67 -7.23 24.43 0.70
CA LEU A 67 -6.51 23.80 1.82
C LEU A 67 -5.00 23.71 1.60
N LEU A 68 -4.53 23.28 0.41
CA LEU A 68 -3.10 23.24 0.11
C LEU A 68 -2.47 24.63 0.10
N THR A 69 -3.18 25.62 -0.46
CA THR A 69 -2.72 27.02 -0.42
C THR A 69 -2.67 27.55 1.01
N ARG A 70 -3.60 27.13 1.88
CA ARG A 70 -3.56 27.49 3.31
C ARG A 70 -2.40 26.80 4.02
N LEU A 71 -2.17 25.51 3.78
CA LEU A 71 -1.04 24.76 4.34
C LEU A 71 0.30 25.40 3.97
N ALA A 72 0.50 25.79 2.72
CA ALA A 72 1.73 26.48 2.29
C ALA A 72 1.92 27.83 3.01
N LYS A 73 0.83 28.59 3.22
CA LYS A 73 0.89 29.82 4.02
C LYS A 73 1.19 29.53 5.50
N ASN A 74 0.69 28.43 6.04
CA ASN A 74 0.93 28.03 7.42
C ASN A 74 2.40 27.63 7.62
N GLU A 75 2.95 26.86 6.69
CA GLU A 75 4.36 26.50 6.61
C GLU A 75 5.25 27.76 6.59
N ASP A 76 5.01 28.70 5.67
CA ASP A 76 5.79 29.95 5.61
C ASP A 76 5.87 30.65 6.98
N VAL A 77 4.72 30.78 7.66
CA VAL A 77 4.63 31.46 8.96
C VAL A 77 5.37 30.68 10.04
N LEU A 78 5.22 29.36 10.09
CA LEU A 78 5.89 28.52 11.08
C LEU A 78 7.42 28.59 10.93
N PHE A 79 7.92 28.53 9.70
CA PHE A 79 9.35 28.66 9.40
C PHE A 79 9.88 30.06 9.73
N ASP A 80 9.14 31.12 9.37
CA ASP A 80 9.49 32.50 9.74
C ASP A 80 9.61 32.68 11.26
N VAL A 81 8.68 32.08 12.03
CA VAL A 81 8.69 32.13 13.49
C VAL A 81 9.85 31.32 14.06
N ARG A 82 10.12 30.12 13.56
CA ARG A 82 11.30 29.32 13.96
C ARG A 82 12.59 30.11 13.78
N ASP A 83 12.78 30.71 12.61
CA ASP A 83 14.01 31.47 12.30
C ASP A 83 14.13 32.73 13.15
N PHE A 84 13.00 33.34 13.51
CA PHE A 84 12.95 34.45 14.45
C PHE A 84 13.33 34.04 15.88
N LEU A 85 12.75 32.95 16.40
CA LEU A 85 13.03 32.43 17.74
C LEU A 85 14.47 31.90 17.85
N THR A 86 14.95 31.18 16.83
CA THR A 86 16.33 30.65 16.78
C THR A 86 17.37 31.78 16.85
N ARG A 87 17.12 32.93 16.20
CA ARG A 87 17.98 34.11 16.31
C ARG A 87 18.00 34.68 17.73
N ALA A 88 16.87 34.66 18.44
CA ALA A 88 16.80 35.12 19.83
C ALA A 88 17.61 34.20 20.76
N VAL A 89 17.52 32.88 20.58
CA VAL A 89 18.31 31.89 21.32
C VAL A 89 19.81 32.08 21.07
N LYS A 90 20.23 32.24 19.81
CA LYS A 90 21.64 32.51 19.45
C LYS A 90 22.19 33.80 20.07
N ALA A 91 21.33 34.78 20.35
CA ALA A 91 21.67 36.03 21.01
C ALA A 91 21.65 35.92 22.55
N ASN A 92 21.60 34.71 23.12
CA ASN A 92 21.47 34.43 24.56
C ASN A 92 20.31 35.16 25.24
N ARG A 93 19.23 35.43 24.49
CA ARG A 93 18.02 36.02 25.08
C ARG A 93 17.11 34.91 25.58
N ARG A 94 16.55 35.08 26.78
CA ARG A 94 15.59 34.15 27.37
C ARG A 94 14.36 34.01 26.47
N ILE A 95 13.95 32.78 26.20
CA ILE A 95 12.70 32.45 25.50
C ILE A 95 11.66 31.96 26.51
N ILE A 96 10.38 32.09 26.16
CA ILE A 96 9.29 31.56 26.97
C ILE A 96 9.17 30.04 26.78
N PRO A 97 8.65 29.29 27.77
CA PRO A 97 8.52 27.84 27.68
C PRO A 97 7.76 27.35 26.44
N ALA A 98 6.68 28.05 26.03
CA ALA A 98 5.92 27.73 24.83
C ALA A 98 6.77 27.83 23.54
N ALA A 99 7.68 28.80 23.47
CA ALA A 99 8.58 29.00 22.34
C ALA A 99 9.69 27.94 22.31
N GLU A 100 10.19 27.52 23.47
CA GLU A 100 11.15 26.43 23.62
C GLU A 100 10.53 25.11 23.15
N TRP A 101 9.34 24.79 23.64
CA TRP A 101 8.61 23.59 23.25
C TRP A 101 8.35 23.52 21.73
N LEU A 102 8.01 24.66 21.10
CA LEU A 102 7.83 24.76 19.66
C LEU A 102 9.12 24.48 18.88
N LEU A 103 10.26 25.02 19.34
CA LEU A 103 11.56 24.82 18.71
C LEU A 103 12.04 23.37 18.85
N ASP A 104 11.93 22.80 20.05
CA ASP A 104 12.38 21.44 20.35
C ASP A 104 11.64 20.39 19.51
N ASN A 105 10.37 20.65 19.17
CA ASN A 105 9.53 19.74 18.40
C ASN A 105 9.33 20.18 16.94
N PHE A 106 10.09 21.17 16.45
CA PHE A 106 9.85 21.72 15.10
C PHE A 106 10.09 20.68 13.98
N TYR A 107 11.01 19.73 14.18
CA TYR A 107 11.27 18.65 13.22
C TYR A 107 10.00 17.81 12.95
N LEU A 108 9.20 17.55 13.99
CA LEU A 108 7.94 16.81 13.86
C LEU A 108 6.93 17.63 13.05
N ILE A 109 6.85 18.94 13.30
CA ILE A 109 5.94 19.82 12.54
C ILE A 109 6.32 19.81 11.04
N GLU A 110 7.60 19.87 10.73
CA GLU A 110 8.12 19.80 9.35
C GLU A 110 7.77 18.47 8.69
N GLU A 111 8.00 17.34 9.37
CA GLU A 111 7.60 16.02 8.91
C GLU A 111 6.09 15.94 8.63
N GLN A 112 5.26 16.43 9.55
CA GLN A 112 3.80 16.43 9.41
C GLN A 112 3.31 17.33 8.26
N ILE A 113 3.99 18.45 7.96
CA ILE A 113 3.68 19.28 6.79
C ILE A 113 4.00 18.53 5.50
N LEU A 114 5.15 17.84 5.43
CA LEU A 114 5.55 17.05 4.27
C LEU A 114 4.57 15.88 4.03
N GLU A 115 4.21 15.15 5.07
CA GLU A 115 3.20 14.10 5.01
C GLU A 115 1.84 14.65 4.55
N ALA A 116 1.40 15.80 5.07
CA ALA A 116 0.14 16.39 4.68
C ALA A 116 0.09 16.77 3.19
N LYS A 117 1.22 17.23 2.62
CA LYS A 117 1.33 17.51 1.17
C LYS A 117 1.31 16.24 0.33
N SER A 118 1.94 15.17 0.81
CA SER A 118 1.99 13.87 0.12
C SER A 118 0.62 13.17 0.11
N LEU A 119 -0.07 13.15 1.26
CA LEU A 119 -1.33 12.45 1.48
C LEU A 119 -2.57 13.18 0.95
N LEU A 120 -2.44 14.42 0.46
CA LEU A 120 -3.53 15.17 -0.16
C LEU A 120 -3.28 15.38 -1.66
N PRO A 121 -3.50 14.36 -2.53
CA PRO A 121 -3.35 14.49 -3.97
C PRO A 121 -4.23 15.62 -4.53
N LYS A 122 -3.69 16.33 -5.54
CA LYS A 122 -4.43 17.35 -6.29
C LYS A 122 -5.74 16.76 -6.82
N GLY A 123 -6.86 17.14 -6.24
CA GLY A 123 -8.20 16.68 -6.62
C GLY A 123 -8.93 15.80 -5.59
N TYR A 124 -8.27 15.19 -4.62
CA TYR A 124 -8.96 14.45 -3.54
C TYR A 124 -9.87 15.38 -2.73
N ALA A 125 -9.32 16.52 -2.26
CA ALA A 125 -10.08 17.55 -1.57
C ALA A 125 -11.18 18.23 -2.42
N ARG A 126 -11.18 18.05 -3.74
CA ARG A 126 -12.24 18.55 -4.63
C ARG A 126 -13.45 17.62 -4.69
N ARG A 127 -13.28 16.36 -4.27
CA ARG A 127 -14.35 15.35 -4.30
C ARG A 127 -15.15 15.28 -3.01
N LEU A 128 -14.65 15.89 -1.93
CA LEU A 128 -15.30 15.85 -0.63
C LEU A 128 -16.51 16.80 -0.56
N PRO A 129 -17.61 16.42 0.11
CA PRO A 129 -18.75 17.29 0.35
C PRO A 129 -18.35 18.59 1.08
N ARG A 130 -18.92 19.71 0.64
CA ARG A 130 -18.58 21.06 1.14
C ARG A 130 -19.76 21.71 1.82
N LEU A 131 -19.45 22.55 2.82
CA LEU A 131 -20.46 23.33 3.53
C LEU A 131 -20.92 24.52 2.68
N LYS A 132 -22.24 24.72 2.63
CA LYS A 132 -22.88 25.82 1.90
C LYS A 132 -22.86 27.12 2.71
N ASP A 133 -23.05 26.99 4.02
CA ASP A 133 -23.25 28.09 4.97
C ASP A 133 -22.26 27.98 6.14
N GLY A 134 -22.23 28.99 7.03
CA GLY A 134 -21.34 29.02 8.21
C GLY A 134 -19.94 29.59 7.97
N GLN A 135 -19.11 29.56 9.03
CA GLN A 135 -17.74 30.10 9.01
C GLN A 135 -16.81 29.33 8.05
N SER A 136 -17.06 28.03 7.89
CA SER A 136 -16.33 27.14 6.99
C SER A 136 -16.95 27.01 5.61
N LYS A 137 -17.72 28.03 5.17
CA LYS A 137 -18.36 28.06 3.84
C LYS A 137 -17.36 27.76 2.71
N GLY A 138 -17.69 26.75 1.91
CA GLY A 138 -16.88 26.29 0.78
C GLY A 138 -15.67 25.45 1.15
N LEU A 139 -15.45 25.13 2.43
CA LEU A 139 -14.48 24.13 2.88
C LEU A 139 -15.14 22.73 2.98
N PRO A 140 -14.37 21.64 2.92
CA PRO A 140 -14.88 20.30 3.17
C PRO A 140 -15.49 20.21 4.56
N ARG A 141 -16.66 19.58 4.68
CA ARG A 141 -17.35 19.37 5.95
C ARG A 141 -16.48 18.68 7.00
N VAL A 142 -15.69 17.69 6.58
CA VAL A 142 -14.75 16.97 7.43
C VAL A 142 -13.62 17.84 7.98
N TYR A 143 -13.29 18.96 7.30
CA TYR A 143 -12.34 19.93 7.84
C TYR A 143 -12.95 20.75 8.96
N ASP A 144 -14.23 21.11 8.83
CA ASP A 144 -14.96 21.82 9.89
C ASP A 144 -15.14 20.94 11.13
N ILE A 145 -15.47 19.65 10.94
CA ILE A 145 -15.49 18.65 12.02
C ILE A 145 -14.15 18.62 12.77
N ALA A 146 -13.02 18.64 12.04
CA ALA A 146 -11.70 18.68 12.65
C ALA A 146 -11.44 19.98 13.42
N LEU A 147 -11.86 21.13 12.88
CA LEU A 147 -11.73 22.44 13.55
C LEU A 147 -12.55 22.51 14.84
N GLU A 148 -13.81 22.07 14.81
CA GLU A 148 -14.71 22.05 15.97
C GLU A 148 -14.14 21.16 17.07
N MET A 149 -13.68 19.96 16.72
CA MET A 149 -13.08 19.03 17.68
C MET A 149 -11.83 19.65 18.35
N ILE A 150 -10.91 20.22 17.56
CA ILE A 150 -9.68 20.83 18.07
C ILE A 150 -9.96 22.07 18.92
N SER A 151 -10.97 22.87 18.54
CA SER A 151 -11.31 24.10 19.25
C SER A 151 -11.87 23.81 20.65
N HIS A 152 -12.69 22.76 20.78
CA HIS A 152 -13.32 22.35 22.05
C HIS A 152 -12.48 21.37 22.88
N SER A 153 -11.31 20.95 22.37
CA SER A 153 -10.35 20.08 23.07
C SER A 153 -8.98 20.72 23.32
N ASP A 154 -8.80 22.01 22.99
CA ASP A 154 -7.52 22.74 23.00
C ASP A 154 -6.38 21.93 22.34
N GLY A 155 -6.69 21.36 21.17
CA GLY A 155 -5.75 20.59 20.36
C GLY A 155 -5.45 19.18 20.86
N ARG A 156 -6.09 18.71 21.94
CA ARG A 156 -5.96 17.32 22.42
C ARG A 156 -6.90 16.40 21.64
N VAL A 157 -6.36 15.40 20.99
CA VAL A 157 -7.11 14.39 20.23
C VAL A 157 -6.70 13.02 20.75
N ASP A 158 -7.68 12.22 21.13
CA ASP A 158 -7.51 10.82 21.52
C ASP A 158 -8.52 9.93 20.78
N SER A 159 -8.27 8.62 20.79
CA SER A 159 -9.06 7.65 20.01
C SER A 159 -10.51 7.60 20.46
N GLU A 160 -10.77 7.66 21.77
CA GLU A 160 -12.11 7.50 22.33
C GLU A 160 -12.97 8.73 22.01
N SER A 161 -12.46 9.93 22.31
CA SER A 161 -13.16 11.19 22.02
C SER A 161 -13.42 11.38 20.52
N LEU A 162 -12.46 11.03 19.66
CA LEU A 162 -12.63 11.08 18.20
C LEU A 162 -13.73 10.12 17.72
N CYS A 163 -13.67 8.86 18.18
CA CYS A 163 -14.66 7.85 17.78
C CYS A 163 -16.06 8.21 18.26
N SER A 164 -16.21 8.64 19.52
CA SER A 164 -17.48 9.07 20.10
C SER A 164 -18.06 10.27 19.36
N PHE A 165 -17.27 11.32 19.09
CA PHE A 165 -17.72 12.51 18.36
C PHE A 165 -18.24 12.13 16.97
N VAL A 166 -17.45 11.37 16.20
CA VAL A 166 -17.81 10.99 14.82
C VAL A 166 -18.99 10.02 14.80
N ALA A 167 -19.08 9.09 15.76
CA ALA A 167 -20.23 8.21 15.91
C ALA A 167 -21.51 9.01 16.21
N ALA A 168 -21.45 9.96 17.14
CA ALA A 168 -22.56 10.84 17.50
C ALA A 168 -22.98 11.71 16.31
N TYR A 169 -22.02 12.30 15.60
CA TYR A 169 -22.26 13.06 14.36
C TYR A 169 -23.05 12.23 13.33
N GLN A 170 -22.63 10.97 13.13
CA GLN A 170 -23.23 10.06 12.16
C GLN A 170 -24.65 9.58 12.51
N THR A 171 -25.13 9.81 13.74
CA THR A 171 -26.53 9.55 14.12
C THR A 171 -27.51 10.49 13.43
N VAL A 172 -27.06 11.70 13.09
CA VAL A 172 -27.88 12.72 12.40
C VAL A 172 -27.62 12.65 10.89
N THR A 173 -26.35 12.78 10.48
CA THR A 173 -25.97 12.77 9.06
C THR A 173 -24.81 11.82 8.83
N THR A 174 -24.97 10.85 7.93
CA THR A 174 -23.89 9.89 7.68
C THR A 174 -22.80 10.45 6.77
N LEU A 175 -21.56 10.13 7.12
CA LEU A 175 -20.37 10.48 6.34
C LEU A 175 -20.14 9.44 5.23
N GLN A 176 -19.62 9.91 4.10
CA GLN A 176 -19.17 9.05 3.01
C GLN A 176 -17.87 8.33 3.38
N LEU A 177 -17.56 7.21 2.71
CA LEU A 177 -16.27 6.52 2.86
C LEU A 177 -15.08 7.46 2.61
N GLY A 178 -15.16 8.27 1.57
CA GLY A 178 -14.13 9.28 1.26
C GLY A 178 -13.99 10.34 2.36
N GLU A 179 -15.06 10.67 3.08
CA GLU A 179 -15.01 11.59 4.22
C GLU A 179 -14.33 10.96 5.43
N LEU A 180 -14.64 9.71 5.76
CA LEU A 180 -14.02 8.99 6.89
C LEU A 180 -12.50 8.85 6.69
N TRP A 181 -12.06 8.49 5.48
CA TRP A 181 -10.64 8.44 5.13
C TRP A 181 -9.95 9.80 5.14
N ALA A 182 -10.71 10.89 4.98
CA ALA A 182 -10.15 12.25 5.03
C ALA A 182 -9.95 12.78 6.45
N ILE A 183 -10.59 12.21 7.48
CA ILE A 183 -10.46 12.67 8.87
C ILE A 183 -9.00 12.81 9.35
N PRO A 184 -8.11 11.81 9.18
CA PRO A 184 -6.71 11.93 9.59
C PRO A 184 -5.99 13.16 9.00
N ILE A 185 -6.14 13.37 7.69
CA ILE A 185 -5.50 14.50 7.02
C ILE A 185 -6.15 15.83 7.42
N MET A 186 -7.46 15.86 7.68
CA MET A 186 -8.16 17.07 8.13
C MET A 186 -7.75 17.48 9.55
N LEU A 187 -7.63 16.51 10.47
CA LEU A 187 -7.11 16.73 11.82
C LEU A 187 -5.68 17.26 11.77
N ARG A 188 -4.82 16.66 10.95
CA ARG A 188 -3.44 17.13 10.76
C ARG A 188 -3.40 18.58 10.27
N LEU A 189 -4.19 18.92 9.25
CA LEU A 189 -4.27 20.29 8.73
C LEU A 189 -4.76 21.28 9.79
N ALA A 190 -5.77 20.90 10.58
CA ALA A 190 -6.34 21.74 11.62
C ALA A 190 -5.37 21.92 12.82
N LEU A 191 -4.60 20.89 13.19
CA LEU A 191 -3.54 20.99 14.20
C LEU A 191 -2.40 21.90 13.74
N ILE A 192 -1.97 21.80 12.47
CA ILE A 192 -0.96 22.70 11.89
C ILE A 192 -1.48 24.15 11.85
N GLU A 193 -2.76 24.35 11.51
CA GLU A 193 -3.42 25.66 11.56
C GLU A 193 -3.43 26.23 12.99
N ASN A 194 -3.73 25.41 14.01
CA ASN A 194 -3.67 25.81 15.41
C ASN A 194 -2.25 26.19 15.85
N LEU A 195 -1.27 25.34 15.56
CA LEU A 195 0.15 25.61 15.83
C LEU A 195 0.62 26.90 15.18
N ARG A 196 0.21 27.16 13.93
CA ARG A 196 0.52 28.43 13.24
C ARG A 196 -0.09 29.63 13.94
N ARG A 197 -1.34 29.54 14.44
CA ARG A 197 -1.99 30.62 15.19
C ARG A 197 -1.23 30.92 16.48
N ILE A 198 -0.87 29.87 17.24
CA ILE A 198 -0.11 30.02 18.49
C ILE A 198 1.30 30.56 18.21
N ALA A 199 2.00 30.03 17.20
CA ALA A 199 3.34 30.48 16.82
C ALA A 199 3.35 31.96 16.37
N ALA A 200 2.36 32.38 15.59
CA ALA A 200 2.22 33.78 15.17
C ALA A 200 2.01 34.70 16.38
N ARG A 201 1.22 34.27 17.37
CA ARG A 201 1.03 34.99 18.62
C ARG A 201 2.32 35.08 19.44
N ILE A 202 3.03 33.96 19.66
CA ILE A 202 4.32 33.93 20.35
C ILE A 202 5.32 34.89 19.71
N ALA A 203 5.33 34.99 18.37
CA ALA A 203 6.19 35.92 17.66
C ALA A 203 5.81 37.39 17.91
N ILE A 204 4.51 37.71 17.97
CA ILE A 204 4.02 39.05 18.32
C ILE A 204 4.40 39.38 19.77
N ASP A 205 4.09 38.50 20.72
CA ASP A 205 4.42 38.69 22.14
C ASP A 205 5.93 38.88 22.35
N ARG A 206 6.74 38.19 21.55
CA ARG A 206 8.20 38.36 21.58
C ARG A 206 8.64 39.70 20.99
N VAL A 207 7.98 40.22 19.96
CA VAL A 207 8.25 41.58 19.46
C VAL A 207 7.97 42.62 20.54
N ASP A 208 6.85 42.48 21.25
CA ASP A 208 6.47 43.37 22.34
C ASP A 208 7.46 43.30 23.51
N ARG A 209 7.91 42.09 23.89
CA ARG A 209 8.97 41.91 24.89
C ARG A 209 10.31 42.49 24.48
N ASN A 210 10.73 42.34 23.22
CA ASN A 210 11.97 42.96 22.74
C ASN A 210 11.90 44.50 22.81
N LEU A 211 10.72 45.08 22.62
CA LEU A 211 10.50 46.52 22.79
C LEU A 211 10.56 46.92 24.27
N ALA A 212 9.99 46.11 25.17
CA ALA A 212 10.11 46.29 26.61
C ALA A 212 11.58 46.20 27.07
N ASP A 213 12.33 45.20 26.61
CA ASP A 213 13.77 45.04 26.89
C ASP A 213 14.56 46.27 26.44
N TYR A 214 14.29 46.77 25.23
CA TYR A 214 14.95 47.97 24.70
C TYR A 214 14.73 49.20 25.59
N TRP A 215 13.49 49.44 26.01
CA TRP A 215 13.18 50.57 26.89
C TRP A 215 13.73 50.36 28.30
N ALA A 216 13.66 49.14 28.83
CA ALA A 216 14.26 48.80 30.12
C ALA A 216 15.77 49.05 30.11
N ASP A 217 16.50 48.62 29.07
CA ASP A 217 17.93 48.83 28.93
C ASP A 217 18.28 50.32 28.91
N ILE A 218 17.54 51.12 28.13
CA ILE A 218 17.74 52.58 28.06
C ILE A 218 17.47 53.24 29.41
N ILE A 219 16.39 52.85 30.09
CA ILE A 219 15.97 53.43 31.36
C ILE A 219 16.98 53.06 32.46
N SER A 220 17.38 51.79 32.56
CA SER A 220 18.37 51.32 33.54
C SER A 220 19.75 51.93 33.30
N GLU A 221 20.26 51.93 32.05
CA GLU A 221 21.55 52.57 31.73
C GLU A 221 21.53 54.07 32.02
N THR A 222 20.41 54.76 31.74
CA THR A 222 20.27 56.18 32.05
C THR A 222 20.17 56.44 33.55
N ALA A 223 19.48 55.58 34.30
CA ALA A 223 19.39 55.67 35.74
C ALA A 223 20.76 55.49 36.43
N GLU A 224 21.60 54.59 35.92
CA GLU A 224 22.95 54.36 36.43
C GLU A 224 23.93 55.48 36.02
N LYS A 225 23.97 55.85 34.73
CA LYS A 225 25.01 56.74 34.20
C LYS A 225 24.66 58.21 34.26
N ASN A 226 23.37 58.58 34.13
CA ASN A 226 22.92 59.97 34.00
C ASN A 226 21.49 60.20 34.55
N PRO A 227 21.29 60.14 35.89
CA PRO A 227 19.95 60.21 36.50
C PRO A 227 19.13 61.44 36.08
N LYS A 228 19.78 62.58 35.84
CA LYS A 228 19.13 63.83 35.41
C LYS A 228 18.44 63.73 34.03
N LYS A 229 18.83 62.76 33.20
CA LYS A 229 18.25 62.53 31.86
C LYS A 229 17.13 61.49 31.86
N LEU A 230 16.83 60.87 33.00
CA LEU A 230 15.85 59.79 33.11
C LEU A 230 14.44 60.23 32.69
N ILE A 231 14.00 61.41 33.16
CA ILE A 231 12.69 61.99 32.83
C ILE A 231 12.54 62.20 31.31
N ILE A 232 13.61 62.64 30.63
CA ILE A 232 13.60 62.85 29.18
C ILE A 232 13.43 61.51 28.44
N ARG A 233 14.07 60.43 28.92
CA ARG A 233 13.93 59.10 28.33
C ARG A 233 12.55 58.48 28.57
N ILE A 234 11.96 58.70 29.74
CA ILE A 234 10.57 58.29 30.00
C ILE A 234 9.60 59.06 29.07
N ALA A 235 9.83 60.36 28.87
CA ALA A 235 9.06 61.16 27.93
C ALA A 235 9.27 60.73 26.46
N ASP A 236 10.48 60.27 26.09
CA ASP A 236 10.74 59.67 24.76
C ASP A 236 9.96 58.36 24.58
N MET A 237 9.90 57.52 25.63
CA MET A 237 9.11 56.29 25.64
C MET A 237 7.61 56.58 25.49
N ALA A 238 7.07 57.49 26.31
CA ALA A 238 5.67 57.89 26.23
C ALA A 238 5.30 58.42 24.82
N ARG A 239 6.18 59.23 24.22
CA ARG A 239 5.99 59.76 22.85
C ARG A 239 6.08 58.69 21.76
N SER A 240 6.73 57.55 22.03
CA SER A 240 6.80 56.42 21.10
C SER A 240 5.52 55.59 21.05
N ASN A 241 4.59 55.82 21.99
CA ASN A 241 3.31 55.12 22.13
C ASN A 241 3.45 53.58 22.11
N PRO A 242 4.15 52.99 23.09
CA PRO A 242 4.32 51.54 23.17
C PRO A 242 2.97 50.83 23.36
N PRO A 243 2.84 49.57 22.92
CA PRO A 243 1.60 48.81 23.09
C PRO A 243 1.35 48.51 24.57
N MET A 244 0.18 48.90 25.09
CA MET A 244 -0.26 48.61 26.47
C MET A 244 -0.88 47.21 26.58
N VAL A 245 -0.13 46.20 26.15
CA VAL A 245 -0.54 44.78 26.15
C VAL A 245 0.19 44.00 27.24
N SER A 246 -0.36 42.85 27.64
CA SER A 246 0.16 42.01 28.73
C SER A 246 1.64 41.65 28.56
N SER A 247 2.05 41.30 27.34
CA SER A 247 3.41 40.88 27.00
C SER A 247 4.46 41.98 27.16
N PHE A 248 4.14 43.23 26.80
CA PHE A 248 5.02 44.39 26.99
C PHE A 248 5.11 44.79 28.46
N ILE A 249 3.96 44.93 29.12
CA ILE A 249 3.87 45.42 30.51
C ILE A 249 4.51 44.44 31.49
N ALA A 250 4.25 43.14 31.34
CA ALA A 250 4.82 42.14 32.23
C ALA A 250 6.35 42.07 32.13
N GLU A 251 6.91 42.18 30.92
CA GLU A 251 8.36 42.17 30.72
C GLU A 251 9.03 43.44 31.25
N LEU A 252 8.42 44.60 30.99
CA LEU A 252 8.93 45.89 31.48
C LEU A 252 8.87 45.99 33.00
N ALA A 253 7.75 45.58 33.61
CA ALA A 253 7.59 45.51 35.06
C ALA A 253 8.64 44.57 35.68
N ARG A 254 8.79 43.36 35.14
CA ARG A 254 9.79 42.38 35.60
C ARG A 254 11.23 42.90 35.56
N ARG A 255 11.59 43.73 34.56
CA ARG A 255 12.94 44.31 34.43
C ARG A 255 13.19 45.48 35.38
N LEU A 256 12.18 46.31 35.63
CA LEU A 256 12.33 47.56 36.40
C LEU A 256 12.01 47.39 37.90
N GLN A 257 11.15 46.43 38.26
CA GLN A 257 10.73 46.21 39.64
C GLN A 257 11.89 45.66 40.49
N GLY A 258 12.15 46.29 41.63
CA GLY A 258 13.20 45.89 42.58
C GLY A 258 14.61 46.43 42.30
N GLN A 259 14.82 47.25 41.27
CA GLN A 259 16.14 47.79 40.89
C GLN A 259 16.46 49.20 41.44
N GLY A 260 15.66 49.75 42.36
CA GLY A 260 15.94 51.01 43.09
C GLY A 260 14.84 52.08 42.97
N SER A 261 14.88 53.09 43.85
CA SER A 261 13.84 54.15 43.93
C SER A 261 13.74 55.03 42.68
N ALA A 262 14.83 55.19 41.94
CA ALA A 262 14.86 55.96 40.69
C ALA A 262 14.01 55.32 39.57
N LEU A 263 13.78 54.01 39.63
CA LEU A 263 13.04 53.24 38.62
C LEU A 263 11.53 53.11 38.95
N ALA A 264 11.06 53.73 40.03
CA ALA A 264 9.64 53.80 40.37
C ALA A 264 8.85 54.75 39.45
N LEU A 265 9.48 55.81 38.93
CA LEU A 265 8.86 56.82 38.05
C LEU A 265 8.30 56.24 36.73
N PRO A 266 9.04 55.40 35.97
CA PRO A 266 8.49 54.72 34.80
C PRO A 266 7.30 53.81 35.12
N LEU A 267 7.35 53.10 36.25
CA LEU A 267 6.26 52.19 36.66
C LEU A 267 5.00 52.97 37.06
N ALA A 268 5.15 54.07 37.79
CA ALA A 268 4.04 54.95 38.14
C ALA A 268 3.36 55.57 36.91
N TRP A 269 4.14 55.92 35.87
CA TRP A 269 3.57 56.41 34.60
C TRP A 269 2.76 55.32 33.88
N ILE A 270 3.25 54.08 33.85
CA ILE A 270 2.50 52.94 33.27
C ILE A 270 1.22 52.70 34.06
N GLU A 271 1.29 52.70 35.39
CA GLU A 271 0.14 52.50 36.26
C GLU A 271 -0.92 53.58 36.04
N GLN A 272 -0.50 54.84 35.88
CA GLN A 272 -1.40 55.93 35.50
C GLN A 272 -2.07 55.68 34.14
N GLN A 273 -1.33 55.25 33.11
CA GLN A 273 -1.90 54.94 31.79
C GLN A 273 -2.86 53.75 31.82
N LEU A 274 -2.57 52.70 32.60
CA LEU A 274 -3.45 51.54 32.74
C LEU A 274 -4.73 51.87 33.53
N SER A 275 -4.64 52.81 34.49
CA SER A 275 -5.80 53.27 35.26
C SER A 275 -6.88 53.92 34.38
N GLU A 276 -6.49 54.56 33.27
CA GLU A 276 -7.43 55.12 32.28
C GLU A 276 -8.31 54.03 31.63
N SER A 277 -7.85 52.77 31.65
CA SER A 277 -8.56 51.59 31.16
C SER A 277 -9.02 50.63 32.26
N TYR A 278 -9.01 51.06 33.53
CA TYR A 278 -9.35 50.24 34.71
C TYR A 278 -8.52 48.95 34.86
N LEU A 279 -7.29 48.93 34.36
CA LEU A 279 -6.36 47.79 34.46
C LEU A 279 -5.22 48.13 35.43
N THR A 280 -4.63 47.08 36.01
CA THR A 280 -3.43 47.19 36.87
C THR A 280 -2.26 46.40 36.29
N ILE A 281 -1.05 46.75 36.70
CA ILE A 281 0.16 46.01 36.31
C ILE A 281 0.07 44.55 36.78
N GLU A 282 -0.41 44.29 38.01
CA GLU A 282 -0.55 42.94 38.56
C GLU A 282 -1.52 42.08 37.74
N GLN A 283 -2.69 42.62 37.35
CA GLN A 283 -3.66 41.92 36.51
C GLN A 283 -3.06 41.56 35.14
N LEU A 284 -2.30 42.46 34.51
CA LEU A 284 -1.66 42.18 33.22
C LEU A 284 -0.53 41.16 33.35
N VAL A 285 0.26 41.18 34.43
CA VAL A 285 1.27 40.15 34.73
C VAL A 285 0.62 38.79 34.95
N GLN A 286 -0.47 38.73 35.73
CA GLN A 286 -1.20 37.49 35.96
C GLN A 286 -1.82 36.94 34.66
N SER A 287 -2.44 37.81 33.85
CA SER A 287 -2.98 37.46 32.54
C SER A 287 -1.89 36.92 31.61
N GLU A 288 -0.70 37.52 31.61
CA GLU A 288 0.43 37.09 30.78
C GLU A 288 0.94 35.69 31.20
N ASN A 289 1.02 35.42 32.51
CA ASN A 289 1.43 34.11 33.02
C ASN A 289 0.40 33.02 32.70
N GLN A 290 -0.89 33.31 32.88
CA GLN A 290 -1.97 32.39 32.51
C GLN A 290 -1.95 32.10 31.00
N GLN A 291 -1.71 33.13 30.19
CA GLN A 291 -1.64 32.97 28.74
C GLN A 291 -0.45 32.12 28.30
N GLN A 292 0.75 32.37 28.85
CA GLN A 292 1.93 31.56 28.56
C GLN A 292 1.73 30.09 28.92
N ALA A 293 1.11 29.81 30.08
CA ALA A 293 0.80 28.45 30.50
C ALA A 293 -0.19 27.79 29.54
N ALA A 294 -1.24 28.50 29.15
CA ALA A 294 -2.23 27.98 28.21
C ALA A 294 -1.64 27.73 26.81
N ASP A 295 -0.77 28.61 26.32
CA ASP A 295 -0.10 28.44 25.02
C ASP A 295 0.90 27.28 25.05
N GLN A 296 1.64 27.11 26.15
CA GLN A 296 2.51 25.96 26.35
C GLN A 296 1.72 24.64 26.34
N LEU A 297 0.59 24.58 27.05
CA LEU A 297 -0.29 23.41 27.08
C LEU A 297 -0.87 23.11 25.70
N SER A 298 -1.35 24.13 24.99
CA SER A 298 -1.97 23.96 23.66
C SER A 298 -0.97 23.47 22.61
N ILE A 299 0.29 23.94 22.64
CA ILE A 299 1.35 23.39 21.79
C ILE A 299 1.65 21.95 22.21
N SER A 300 1.79 21.67 23.50
CA SER A 300 2.04 20.32 24.00
C SER A 300 0.96 19.33 23.56
N ASN A 301 -0.32 19.70 23.72
CA ASN A 301 -1.46 18.93 23.26
C ASN A 301 -1.44 18.74 21.74
N SER A 302 -1.21 19.82 20.97
CA SER A 302 -1.18 19.74 19.51
C SER A 302 -0.05 18.82 19.00
N ILE A 303 1.12 18.84 19.64
CA ILE A 303 2.26 17.96 19.34
C ILE A 303 1.96 16.52 19.73
N GLY A 304 1.36 16.29 20.91
CA GLY A 304 0.91 14.96 21.34
C GLY A 304 -0.11 14.36 20.37
N SER A 305 -1.07 15.17 19.92
CA SER A 305 -2.07 14.78 18.94
C SER A 305 -1.45 14.46 17.58
N LEU A 306 -0.48 15.25 17.11
CA LEU A 306 0.23 14.94 15.85
C LEU A 306 0.94 13.57 15.92
N ARG A 307 1.56 13.23 17.05
CA ARG A 307 2.14 11.88 17.25
C ARG A 307 1.05 10.79 17.26
N PHE A 308 -0.04 11.04 17.98
CA PHE A 308 -1.20 10.14 18.00
C PHE A 308 -1.75 9.87 16.59
N LEU A 309 -1.83 10.88 15.72
CA LEU A 309 -2.30 10.70 14.34
C LEU A 309 -1.41 9.75 13.52
N SER A 310 -0.12 9.67 13.83
CA SER A 310 0.83 8.76 13.17
C SER A 310 0.74 7.32 13.70
N ASP A 311 0.42 7.15 14.99
CA ASP A 311 0.36 5.83 15.65
C ASP A 311 -1.02 5.15 15.51
N MET A 312 -2.09 5.91 15.29
CA MET A 312 -3.45 5.40 15.22
C MET A 312 -3.69 4.48 14.01
N ASP A 313 -4.29 3.30 14.23
CA ASP A 313 -4.71 2.40 13.14
C ASP A 313 -6.00 2.90 12.48
N TRP A 314 -5.85 3.83 11.54
CA TRP A 314 -6.96 4.43 10.77
C TRP A 314 -7.82 3.41 10.03
N ARG A 315 -7.28 2.22 9.75
CA ARG A 315 -8.02 1.13 9.13
C ARG A 315 -9.17 0.66 10.03
N LYS A 316 -8.88 0.41 11.31
CA LYS A 316 -9.89 -0.01 12.30
C LYS A 316 -10.91 1.10 12.55
N PHE A 317 -10.46 2.35 12.57
CA PHE A 317 -11.32 3.52 12.73
C PHE A 317 -12.37 3.63 11.61
N VAL A 318 -11.95 3.49 10.35
CA VAL A 318 -12.87 3.56 9.22
C VAL A 318 -13.83 2.37 9.23
N GLU A 319 -13.37 1.15 9.53
CA GLU A 319 -14.24 -0.03 9.58
C GLU A 319 -15.31 0.03 10.66
N SER A 320 -14.97 0.53 11.86
CA SER A 320 -15.93 0.59 12.97
C SER A 320 -17.03 1.64 12.72
N LEU A 321 -16.67 2.76 12.09
CA LEU A 321 -17.57 3.90 11.88
C LEU A 321 -18.25 3.90 10.50
N SER A 322 -17.81 3.08 9.55
CA SER A 322 -18.39 3.00 8.21
C SER A 322 -19.73 2.28 8.22
N ALA A 323 -20.77 3.00 7.80
CA ALA A 323 -22.08 2.39 7.56
C ALA A 323 -22.06 1.39 6.40
N VAL A 324 -21.20 1.60 5.40
CA VAL A 324 -21.02 0.67 4.27
C VAL A 324 -20.40 -0.63 4.77
N ASP A 325 -19.35 -0.55 5.59
CA ASP A 325 -18.70 -1.73 6.18
C ASP A 325 -19.73 -2.56 6.95
N ARG A 326 -20.49 -1.93 7.84
CA ARG A 326 -21.55 -2.57 8.63
C ARG A 326 -22.58 -3.32 7.78
N ILE A 327 -23.00 -2.74 6.66
CA ILE A 327 -23.96 -3.38 5.73
C ILE A 327 -23.29 -4.57 5.03
N LEU A 328 -22.03 -4.42 4.59
CA LEU A 328 -21.30 -5.50 3.93
C LEU A 328 -21.01 -6.68 4.87
N ARG A 329 -20.93 -6.46 6.19
CA ARG A 329 -20.86 -7.54 7.20
C ARG A 329 -22.10 -8.42 7.24
N GLU A 330 -23.24 -7.94 6.75
CA GLU A 330 -24.46 -8.74 6.62
C GLU A 330 -24.43 -9.72 5.42
N ASP A 331 -23.24 -9.96 4.84
CA ASP A 331 -22.98 -10.93 3.78
C ASP A 331 -23.55 -12.30 4.16
N PRO A 332 -24.47 -12.88 3.38
CA PRO A 332 -25.14 -14.12 3.77
C PRO A 332 -24.18 -15.31 3.86
N SER A 333 -23.01 -15.23 3.21
CA SER A 333 -21.97 -16.26 3.33
C SER A 333 -21.10 -16.13 4.59
N GLY A 334 -21.17 -15.00 5.32
CA GLY A 334 -20.35 -14.72 6.50
C GLY A 334 -18.85 -14.71 6.17
N ILE A 335 -18.48 -14.39 4.93
CA ILE A 335 -17.08 -14.42 4.48
C ILE A 335 -16.47 -13.03 4.57
N TYR A 336 -17.27 -11.98 4.31
CA TYR A 336 -16.79 -10.59 4.31
C TYR A 336 -15.94 -10.24 5.53
N ASP A 337 -16.43 -10.53 6.75
CA ASP A 337 -15.76 -10.21 8.01
C ASP A 337 -14.41 -10.93 8.20
N ARG A 338 -14.22 -12.07 7.55
CA ARG A 338 -13.01 -12.90 7.63
C ARG A 338 -12.00 -12.58 6.52
N MET A 339 -12.28 -11.58 5.67
CA MET A 339 -11.37 -11.19 4.59
C MET A 339 -10.29 -10.22 5.07
N ASP A 340 -9.15 -10.26 4.37
CA ASP A 340 -8.07 -9.29 4.59
C ASP A 340 -8.58 -7.86 4.41
N PHE A 341 -8.02 -6.94 5.20
CA PHE A 341 -8.40 -5.54 5.18
C PHE A 341 -8.38 -4.95 3.76
N ASN A 342 -7.34 -5.23 2.96
CA ASN A 342 -7.23 -4.64 1.61
C ASN A 342 -8.33 -5.17 0.68
N THR A 343 -8.78 -6.41 0.88
CA THR A 343 -9.89 -7.00 0.12
C THR A 343 -11.21 -6.33 0.51
N ARG A 344 -11.46 -6.14 1.80
CA ARG A 344 -12.65 -5.40 2.29
C ARG A 344 -12.64 -3.95 1.81
N ASP A 345 -11.48 -3.32 1.80
CA ASP A 345 -11.31 -1.94 1.34
C ASP A 345 -11.54 -1.79 -0.17
N GLN A 346 -11.05 -2.73 -0.97
CA GLN A 346 -11.36 -2.80 -2.39
C GLN A 346 -12.86 -2.87 -2.64
N TYR A 347 -13.60 -3.67 -1.86
CA TYR A 347 -15.05 -3.78 -1.99
C TYR A 347 -15.74 -2.45 -1.66
N ARG A 348 -15.30 -1.77 -0.59
CA ARG A 348 -15.77 -0.43 -0.21
C ARG A 348 -15.51 0.59 -1.31
N HIS A 349 -14.34 0.57 -1.94
CA HIS A 349 -14.03 1.44 -3.08
C HIS A 349 -14.89 1.16 -4.31
N ILE A 350 -15.26 -0.10 -4.60
CA ILE A 350 -16.21 -0.37 -5.68
C ILE A 350 -17.58 0.21 -5.37
N VAL A 351 -18.07 0.06 -4.13
CA VAL A 351 -19.34 0.67 -3.70
C VAL A 351 -19.32 2.18 -3.90
N GLU A 352 -18.23 2.84 -3.49
CA GLU A 352 -18.01 4.28 -3.70
C GLU A 352 -18.06 4.66 -5.19
N GLU A 353 -17.34 3.94 -6.06
CA GLU A 353 -17.30 4.23 -7.50
C GLU A 353 -18.65 3.99 -8.21
N VAL A 354 -19.39 2.96 -7.79
CA VAL A 354 -20.76 2.70 -8.29
C VAL A 354 -21.72 3.80 -7.83
N ALA A 355 -21.65 4.19 -6.55
CA ALA A 355 -22.49 5.25 -5.99
C ALA A 355 -22.31 6.57 -6.76
N LYS A 356 -21.06 6.97 -7.02
CA LYS A 356 -20.71 8.20 -7.78
C LYS A 356 -21.34 8.27 -9.17
N LYS A 357 -21.55 7.13 -9.82
CA LYS A 357 -22.13 7.05 -11.18
C LYS A 357 -23.64 6.78 -11.16
N SER A 358 -24.25 6.73 -9.99
CA SER A 358 -25.65 6.42 -9.77
C SER A 358 -26.37 7.56 -9.05
N SER A 359 -27.69 7.42 -8.88
CA SER A 359 -28.48 8.33 -8.02
C SER A 359 -28.61 7.84 -6.58
N PHE A 360 -28.02 6.69 -6.26
CA PHE A 360 -28.09 6.04 -4.97
C PHE A 360 -26.87 6.40 -4.12
N SER A 361 -27.08 6.46 -2.80
CA SER A 361 -26.02 6.62 -1.81
C SER A 361 -25.16 5.36 -1.67
N GLU A 362 -23.95 5.50 -1.13
CA GLU A 362 -23.03 4.38 -0.87
C GLU A 362 -23.69 3.27 -0.03
N LYS A 363 -24.53 3.64 0.95
CA LYS A 363 -25.28 2.69 1.77
C LYS A 363 -26.29 1.89 0.97
N GLU A 364 -27.02 2.55 0.08
CA GLU A 364 -28.05 1.89 -0.72
C GLU A 364 -27.41 0.93 -1.74
N VAL A 365 -26.31 1.34 -2.37
CA VAL A 365 -25.51 0.45 -3.24
C VAL A 365 -25.07 -0.80 -2.48
N ALA A 366 -24.54 -0.65 -1.26
CA ALA A 366 -24.14 -1.78 -0.43
C ALA A 366 -25.32 -2.70 -0.11
N ARG A 367 -26.50 -2.15 0.21
CA ARG A 367 -27.72 -2.93 0.45
C ARG A 367 -28.18 -3.69 -0.78
N GLU A 368 -28.14 -3.08 -1.96
CA GLU A 368 -28.52 -3.76 -3.21
C GLU A 368 -27.55 -4.90 -3.53
N ALA A 369 -26.25 -4.74 -3.28
CA ALA A 369 -25.26 -5.80 -3.45
C ALA A 369 -25.55 -7.00 -2.52
N ILE A 370 -25.86 -6.73 -1.24
CA ILE A 370 -26.27 -7.77 -0.27
C ILE A 370 -27.61 -8.40 -0.65
N GLY A 371 -28.56 -7.59 -1.14
CA GLY A 371 -29.86 -8.07 -1.61
C GLY A 371 -29.73 -9.06 -2.77
N LEU A 372 -28.84 -8.80 -3.73
CA LEU A 372 -28.52 -9.72 -4.82
C LEU A 372 -27.89 -11.03 -4.31
N ALA A 373 -26.96 -10.95 -3.35
CA ALA A 373 -26.37 -12.13 -2.72
C ALA A 373 -27.43 -12.99 -2.00
N ARG A 374 -28.32 -12.36 -1.22
CA ARG A 374 -29.41 -13.05 -0.50
C ARG A 374 -30.40 -13.75 -1.43
N GLN A 375 -30.73 -13.12 -2.57
CA GLN A 375 -31.63 -13.71 -3.57
C GLN A 375 -31.11 -15.04 -4.11
N ASN A 376 -29.79 -15.16 -4.32
CA ASN A 376 -29.19 -16.41 -4.80
C ASN A 376 -29.05 -17.48 -3.70
N THR A 377 -28.82 -17.06 -2.45
CA THR A 377 -28.77 -17.99 -1.30
C THR A 377 -30.12 -18.69 -1.03
N ALA A 378 -31.23 -18.07 -1.45
CA ALA A 378 -32.58 -18.61 -1.30
C ALA A 378 -32.95 -19.68 -2.36
N GLY A 379 -32.12 -19.87 -3.40
CA GLY A 379 -32.33 -20.92 -4.41
C GLY A 379 -31.85 -22.31 -3.97
N GLU A 380 -32.14 -23.35 -4.76
CA GLU A 380 -31.82 -24.77 -4.48
C GLU A 380 -30.31 -25.12 -4.43
N ASN A 381 -29.40 -24.13 -4.42
CA ASN A 381 -27.98 -24.32 -4.63
C ASN A 381 -27.11 -23.44 -3.72
N ARG A 382 -27.27 -23.59 -2.40
CA ARG A 382 -26.42 -22.98 -1.37
C ARG A 382 -24.94 -23.40 -1.52
N GLY A 383 -24.01 -22.47 -1.27
CA GLY A 383 -22.57 -22.70 -1.29
C GLY A 383 -21.86 -22.28 -2.58
N LYS A 384 -22.49 -21.45 -3.42
CA LYS A 384 -21.91 -20.97 -4.68
C LYS A 384 -21.24 -19.61 -4.48
N ARG A 385 -20.29 -19.28 -5.36
CA ARG A 385 -19.62 -17.96 -5.41
C ARG A 385 -20.58 -16.78 -5.38
N ALA A 386 -21.77 -16.95 -5.99
CA ALA A 386 -22.80 -15.94 -6.06
C ALA A 386 -23.54 -15.69 -4.73
N ASP A 387 -23.31 -16.50 -3.70
CA ASP A 387 -23.82 -16.25 -2.35
C ASP A 387 -22.97 -15.20 -1.62
N HIS A 388 -21.74 -14.94 -2.07
CA HIS A 388 -20.87 -13.96 -1.46
C HIS A 388 -21.02 -12.60 -2.14
N VAL A 389 -21.15 -11.53 -1.34
CA VAL A 389 -21.29 -10.15 -1.84
C VAL A 389 -20.19 -9.74 -2.83
N GLY A 390 -18.96 -10.22 -2.66
CA GLY A 390 -17.84 -9.94 -3.55
C GLY A 390 -18.09 -10.33 -5.01
N PHE A 391 -18.94 -11.32 -5.28
CA PHE A 391 -19.30 -11.69 -6.66
C PHE A 391 -19.99 -10.55 -7.42
N TYR A 392 -20.76 -9.71 -6.71
CA TYR A 392 -21.49 -8.57 -7.26
C TYR A 392 -20.68 -7.27 -7.23
N LEU A 393 -19.55 -7.24 -6.52
CA LEU A 393 -18.69 -6.07 -6.46
C LEU A 393 -17.50 -6.20 -7.43
N ILE A 394 -16.80 -7.34 -7.44
CA ILE A 394 -15.54 -7.46 -8.19
C ILE A 394 -15.55 -8.53 -9.30
N ASP A 395 -16.56 -9.39 -9.37
CA ASP A 395 -16.66 -10.47 -10.37
C ASP A 395 -17.86 -10.24 -11.33
N LYS A 396 -18.30 -11.30 -12.02
CA LYS A 396 -19.33 -11.28 -13.07
C LYS A 396 -20.72 -10.80 -12.63
N GLY A 397 -20.97 -10.64 -11.33
CA GLY A 397 -22.21 -10.07 -10.81
C GLY A 397 -22.27 -8.55 -10.88
N LEU A 398 -21.14 -7.86 -11.08
CA LEU A 398 -21.08 -6.39 -11.10
C LEU A 398 -22.04 -5.73 -12.11
N PRO A 399 -22.18 -6.21 -13.37
CA PRO A 399 -23.14 -5.63 -14.29
C PRO A 399 -24.60 -5.69 -13.80
N GLN A 400 -24.96 -6.72 -13.02
CA GLN A 400 -26.31 -6.86 -12.44
C GLN A 400 -26.54 -5.81 -11.34
N LEU A 401 -25.52 -5.53 -10.54
CA LEU A 401 -25.56 -4.44 -9.56
C LEU A 401 -25.66 -3.09 -10.26
N GLU A 402 -24.83 -2.84 -11.27
CA GLU A 402 -24.83 -1.58 -12.02
C GLU A 402 -26.19 -1.30 -12.68
N GLU A 403 -26.85 -2.33 -13.22
CA GLU A 403 -28.19 -2.24 -13.79
C GLU A 403 -29.24 -1.91 -12.72
N ARG A 404 -29.18 -2.60 -11.57
CA ARG A 404 -30.15 -2.45 -10.48
C ARG A 404 -30.11 -1.05 -9.85
N VAL A 405 -28.91 -0.47 -9.73
CA VAL A 405 -28.68 0.88 -9.19
C VAL A 405 -28.76 1.96 -10.31
N ARG A 406 -29.08 1.57 -11.55
CA ARG A 406 -29.24 2.49 -12.70
C ARG A 406 -28.01 3.38 -12.92
N VAL A 407 -26.83 2.77 -12.89
CA VAL A 407 -25.56 3.44 -13.19
C VAL A 407 -25.61 4.05 -14.58
N ARG A 408 -25.17 5.31 -14.71
CA ARG A 408 -25.01 5.99 -16.01
C ARG A 408 -23.56 5.79 -16.48
N PRO A 409 -23.29 4.83 -17.40
CA PRO A 409 -21.93 4.59 -17.85
C PRO A 409 -21.41 5.77 -18.66
N THR A 410 -20.14 6.11 -18.50
CA THR A 410 -19.47 7.06 -19.38
C THR A 410 -19.16 6.42 -20.73
N ALA A 411 -18.90 7.22 -21.78
CA ALA A 411 -18.48 6.69 -23.09
C ALA A 411 -17.24 5.79 -22.98
N ILE A 412 -16.30 6.13 -22.09
CA ILE A 412 -15.11 5.34 -21.78
C ILE A 412 -15.51 3.99 -21.17
N ASP A 413 -16.46 3.98 -20.23
CA ASP A 413 -16.94 2.72 -19.61
C ASP A 413 -17.56 1.78 -20.65
N ILE A 414 -18.30 2.33 -21.63
CA ILE A 414 -18.90 1.54 -22.71
C ILE A 414 -17.82 0.88 -23.59
N ILE A 415 -16.81 1.65 -24.02
CA ILE A 415 -15.69 1.12 -24.81
C ILE A 415 -14.93 0.05 -24.01
N GLN A 416 -14.67 0.29 -22.73
CA GLN A 416 -14.02 -0.67 -21.85
C GLN A 416 -14.85 -1.96 -21.67
N ARG A 417 -16.19 -1.86 -21.55
CA ARG A 417 -17.08 -3.02 -21.48
C ARG A 417 -17.02 -3.86 -22.76
N ILE A 418 -17.02 -3.22 -23.93
CA ILE A 418 -16.88 -3.92 -25.22
C ILE A 418 -15.51 -4.61 -25.30
N GLY A 419 -14.44 -3.92 -24.91
CA GLY A 419 -13.09 -4.48 -24.83
C GLY A 419 -13.01 -5.71 -23.92
N ARG A 420 -13.64 -5.65 -22.74
CA ARG A 420 -13.69 -6.76 -21.76
C ARG A 420 -14.55 -7.95 -22.21
N ARG A 421 -15.48 -7.75 -23.15
CA ARG A 421 -16.32 -8.85 -23.68
C ARG A 421 -15.55 -9.73 -24.66
N TYR A 422 -14.65 -9.15 -25.44
CA TYR A 422 -13.81 -9.86 -26.41
C TYR A 422 -12.32 -9.49 -26.27
N PRO A 423 -11.72 -9.67 -25.08
CA PRO A 423 -10.40 -9.14 -24.77
C PRO A 423 -9.31 -9.70 -25.70
N LEU A 424 -9.43 -10.98 -26.06
CA LEU A 424 -8.45 -11.64 -26.92
C LEU A 424 -8.47 -11.10 -28.36
N LEU A 425 -9.67 -10.79 -28.87
CA LEU A 425 -9.81 -10.30 -30.24
C LEU A 425 -9.22 -8.89 -30.38
N PHE A 426 -9.49 -8.00 -29.43
CA PHE A 426 -8.89 -6.66 -29.44
C PHE A 426 -7.39 -6.69 -29.20
N TYR A 427 -6.92 -7.52 -28.25
CA TYR A 427 -5.50 -7.67 -27.96
C TYR A 427 -4.72 -8.20 -29.17
N LEU A 428 -5.09 -9.37 -29.70
CA LEU A 428 -4.42 -9.94 -30.87
C LEU A 428 -4.65 -9.12 -32.14
N GLY A 429 -5.84 -8.55 -32.32
CA GLY A 429 -6.17 -7.70 -33.45
C GLY A 429 -5.32 -6.43 -33.50
N SER A 430 -5.09 -5.78 -32.36
CA SER A 430 -4.20 -4.61 -32.26
C SER A 430 -2.74 -4.95 -32.56
N ILE A 431 -2.24 -6.09 -32.06
CA ILE A 431 -0.89 -6.59 -32.35
C ILE A 431 -0.75 -6.87 -33.85
N LEU A 432 -1.69 -7.61 -34.42
CA LEU A 432 -1.66 -7.98 -35.83
C LEU A 432 -1.75 -6.74 -36.73
N PHE A 433 -2.65 -5.81 -36.41
CA PHE A 433 -2.82 -4.55 -37.15
C PHE A 433 -1.52 -3.74 -37.17
N LEU A 434 -0.92 -3.52 -35.99
CA LEU A 434 0.32 -2.76 -35.87
C LEU A 434 1.48 -3.47 -36.57
N ALA A 435 1.58 -4.80 -36.43
CA ALA A 435 2.62 -5.57 -37.10
C ALA A 435 2.49 -5.50 -38.62
N VAL A 436 1.29 -5.70 -39.17
CA VAL A 436 1.04 -5.68 -40.62
C VAL A 436 1.29 -4.29 -41.20
N ILE A 437 0.84 -3.21 -40.55
CA ILE A 437 1.03 -1.84 -41.06
C ILE A 437 2.51 -1.48 -41.13
N ILE A 438 3.26 -1.74 -40.05
CA ILE A 438 4.69 -1.42 -40.01
C ILE A 438 5.45 -2.28 -41.03
N SER A 439 5.16 -3.59 -41.09
CA SER A 439 5.79 -4.47 -42.08
C SER A 439 5.44 -4.09 -43.52
N ALA A 440 4.20 -3.71 -43.80
CA ALA A 440 3.78 -3.25 -45.13
C ALA A 440 4.48 -1.95 -45.54
N GLY A 441 4.64 -1.00 -44.61
CA GLY A 441 5.40 0.22 -44.84
C GLY A 441 6.87 -0.06 -45.17
N LEU A 442 7.52 -0.92 -44.40
CA LEU A 442 8.91 -1.32 -44.66
C LEU A 442 9.06 -2.06 -45.99
N LEU A 443 8.13 -2.96 -46.33
CA LEU A 443 8.16 -3.68 -47.61
C LEU A 443 7.88 -2.77 -48.81
N ALA A 444 7.09 -1.70 -48.64
CA ALA A 444 6.82 -0.72 -49.68
C ALA A 444 8.09 0.04 -50.10
N GLU A 445 8.99 0.33 -49.16
CA GLU A 445 10.29 0.97 -49.43
C GLU A 445 11.28 0.03 -50.17
N VAL A 446 11.16 -1.28 -49.96
CA VAL A 446 12.04 -2.29 -50.59
C VAL A 446 11.52 -2.70 -51.97
N ARG A 447 10.23 -2.56 -52.24
CA ARG A 447 9.61 -2.95 -53.53
C ARG A 447 10.23 -2.29 -54.78
N PRO A 448 10.65 -1.00 -54.77
CA PRO A 448 11.28 -0.35 -55.92
C PRO A 448 12.64 -0.93 -56.31
N THR A 449 13.30 -1.73 -55.46
CA THR A 449 14.65 -2.26 -55.74
C THR A 449 14.66 -3.44 -56.72
N GLY A 450 13.51 -3.80 -57.33
CA GLY A 450 13.42 -4.87 -58.32
C GLY A 450 13.55 -6.30 -57.75
N MET A 451 13.33 -6.46 -56.45
CA MET A 451 13.49 -7.74 -55.75
C MET A 451 12.44 -8.78 -56.21
N GLY A 452 12.88 -10.01 -56.50
CA GLY A 452 11.99 -11.09 -56.96
C GLY A 452 10.93 -11.50 -55.93
N GLY A 453 9.76 -11.95 -56.40
CA GLY A 453 8.59 -12.28 -55.56
C GLY A 453 8.87 -13.23 -54.37
N PRO A 454 9.59 -14.36 -54.56
CA PRO A 454 9.91 -15.28 -53.46
C PRO A 454 10.81 -14.66 -52.38
N LEU A 455 11.78 -13.84 -52.79
CA LEU A 455 12.70 -13.17 -51.87
C LEU A 455 11.96 -12.08 -51.07
N LEU A 456 11.07 -11.33 -51.72
CA LEU A 456 10.22 -10.34 -51.06
C LEU A 456 9.30 -11.00 -50.01
N TRP A 457 8.77 -12.19 -50.30
CA TRP A 457 7.98 -12.95 -49.33
C TRP A 457 8.80 -13.40 -48.12
N PHE A 458 10.01 -13.93 -48.34
CA PHE A 458 10.92 -14.32 -47.25
C PHE A 458 11.28 -13.13 -46.36
N VAL A 459 11.69 -12.00 -46.97
CA VAL A 459 11.96 -10.75 -46.25
C VAL A 459 10.73 -10.29 -45.48
N GLY A 460 9.53 -10.40 -46.08
CA GLY A 460 8.28 -10.06 -45.40
C GLY A 460 8.03 -10.89 -44.14
N VAL A 461 8.30 -12.19 -44.16
CA VAL A 461 8.17 -13.05 -42.97
C VAL A 461 9.17 -12.65 -41.88
N VAL A 462 10.43 -12.40 -42.23
CA VAL A 462 11.46 -11.97 -41.28
C VAL A 462 11.10 -10.62 -40.67
N VAL A 463 10.73 -9.64 -41.51
CA VAL A 463 10.30 -8.30 -41.06
C VAL A 463 9.07 -8.41 -40.16
N LEU A 464 8.08 -9.23 -40.50
CA LEU A 464 6.90 -9.43 -39.67
C LEU A 464 7.26 -10.01 -38.30
N LEU A 465 8.17 -10.98 -38.25
CA LEU A 465 8.65 -11.55 -37.00
C LEU A 465 9.40 -10.52 -36.14
N SER A 466 10.27 -9.70 -36.74
CA SER A 466 11.01 -8.65 -36.03
C SER A 466 10.09 -7.54 -35.52
N VAL A 467 9.18 -7.06 -36.38
CA VAL A 467 8.19 -6.02 -36.03
C VAL A 467 7.19 -6.51 -35.00
N SER A 468 6.85 -7.81 -34.97
CA SER A 468 5.93 -8.37 -33.97
C SER A 468 6.38 -8.08 -32.52
N GLN A 469 7.69 -8.03 -32.28
CA GLN A 469 8.24 -7.73 -30.96
C GLN A 469 7.93 -6.29 -30.54
N LEU A 470 8.10 -5.34 -31.46
CA LEU A 470 7.73 -3.93 -31.25
C LEU A 470 6.22 -3.80 -31.07
N ALA A 471 5.42 -4.45 -31.92
CA ALA A 471 3.97 -4.40 -31.85
C ALA A 471 3.44 -4.88 -30.48
N ILE A 472 3.94 -6.02 -29.99
CA ILE A 472 3.59 -6.53 -28.66
C ILE A 472 4.06 -5.59 -27.56
N ALA A 473 5.27 -5.04 -27.64
CA ALA A 473 5.78 -4.10 -26.64
C ALA A 473 4.90 -2.83 -26.53
N VAL A 474 4.51 -2.25 -27.66
CA VAL A 474 3.63 -1.07 -27.72
C VAL A 474 2.23 -1.40 -27.19
N VAL A 475 1.63 -2.50 -27.64
CA VAL A 475 0.31 -2.92 -27.16
C VAL A 475 0.35 -3.22 -25.65
N ASN A 476 1.36 -3.93 -25.16
CA ASN A 476 1.54 -4.19 -23.74
C ASN A 476 1.72 -2.90 -22.94
N PHE A 477 2.48 -1.92 -23.45
CA PHE A 477 2.65 -0.61 -22.80
C PHE A 477 1.32 0.13 -22.64
N PHE A 478 0.48 0.17 -23.68
CA PHE A 478 -0.84 0.79 -23.57
C PHE A 478 -1.79 -0.04 -22.70
N ALA A 479 -1.75 -1.37 -22.81
CA ALA A 479 -2.54 -2.29 -22.00
C ALA A 479 -2.31 -2.08 -20.50
N THR A 480 -1.04 -2.05 -20.05
CA THR A 480 -0.71 -1.87 -18.63
C THR A 480 -0.99 -0.46 -18.10
N ARG A 481 -1.05 0.54 -18.99
CA ARG A 481 -1.44 1.92 -18.62
C ARG A 481 -2.96 2.11 -18.54
N LEU A 482 -3.72 1.37 -19.35
CA LEU A 482 -5.18 1.49 -19.44
C LEU A 482 -5.91 0.52 -18.51
N ALA A 483 -5.34 -0.65 -18.27
CA ALA A 483 -5.88 -1.62 -17.32
C ALA A 483 -5.53 -1.19 -15.89
N LYS A 484 -6.53 -1.20 -15.00
CA LYS A 484 -6.29 -1.03 -13.56
C LYS A 484 -5.92 -2.40 -13.00
N PRO A 485 -4.72 -2.59 -12.44
CA PRO A 485 -4.38 -3.86 -11.81
C PRO A 485 -5.19 -3.99 -10.53
N LEU A 486 -5.87 -5.13 -10.37
CA LEU A 486 -6.70 -5.41 -9.21
C LEU A 486 -5.99 -6.46 -8.35
N PRO A 487 -5.75 -6.17 -7.05
CA PRO A 487 -5.22 -7.18 -6.15
C PRO A 487 -6.19 -8.35 -6.08
N MET A 488 -5.65 -9.55 -5.84
CA MET A 488 -6.49 -10.73 -5.72
C MET A 488 -7.14 -10.78 -4.34
N PRO A 489 -8.46 -11.02 -4.28
CA PRO A 489 -9.17 -11.04 -3.02
C PRO A 489 -8.68 -12.21 -2.17
N ARG A 490 -8.48 -11.99 -0.87
CA ARG A 490 -7.92 -13.00 0.04
C ARG A 490 -8.63 -12.99 1.41
N MET A 491 -8.61 -14.14 2.06
CA MET A 491 -8.98 -14.28 3.48
C MET A 491 -7.89 -13.70 4.39
N ASP A 492 -8.26 -13.22 5.58
CA ASP A 492 -7.31 -12.83 6.62
C ASP A 492 -6.92 -14.05 7.45
N PHE A 493 -5.69 -14.52 7.26
CA PHE A 493 -5.09 -15.61 8.05
C PHE A 493 -3.86 -15.11 8.82
N SER A 494 -3.80 -13.81 9.13
CA SER A 494 -2.68 -13.20 9.86
C SER A 494 -2.53 -13.74 11.29
N GLU A 495 -3.63 -14.15 11.94
CA GLU A 495 -3.63 -14.80 13.26
C GLU A 495 -3.43 -16.32 13.20
N GLY A 496 -3.52 -16.91 12.01
CA GLY A 496 -3.25 -18.32 11.77
C GLY A 496 -4.06 -18.94 10.63
N ILE A 497 -3.51 -19.97 10.01
CA ILE A 497 -4.17 -20.72 8.94
C ILE A 497 -5.19 -21.69 9.55
N PRO A 498 -6.46 -21.73 9.09
CA PRO A 498 -7.45 -22.67 9.62
C PRO A 498 -7.16 -24.12 9.16
N PRO A 499 -7.60 -25.15 9.93
CA PRO A 499 -7.38 -26.56 9.56
C PRO A 499 -7.93 -26.93 8.17
N GLU A 500 -9.03 -26.32 7.75
CA GLU A 500 -9.62 -26.51 6.41
C GLU A 500 -8.71 -26.05 5.24
N SER A 501 -7.65 -25.30 5.54
CA SER A 501 -6.68 -24.76 4.58
C SER A 501 -5.27 -25.24 4.89
N TYR A 502 -5.14 -26.40 5.54
CA TYR A 502 -3.86 -27.01 5.88
C TYR A 502 -2.94 -27.07 4.64
N THR A 503 -1.71 -26.61 4.81
CA THR A 503 -0.80 -26.33 3.69
C THR A 503 0.58 -26.94 3.91
N LEU A 504 1.15 -27.49 2.84
CA LEU A 504 2.51 -28.02 2.82
C LEU A 504 3.39 -27.19 1.89
N VAL A 505 4.46 -26.60 2.43
CA VAL A 505 5.52 -25.96 1.64
C VAL A 505 6.53 -27.02 1.23
N VAL A 506 6.80 -27.16 -0.06
CA VAL A 506 7.76 -28.14 -0.59
C VAL A 506 8.83 -27.50 -1.45
N VAL A 507 10.05 -28.01 -1.30
CA VAL A 507 11.21 -27.60 -2.11
C VAL A 507 11.74 -28.81 -2.89
N PRO A 508 11.43 -28.92 -4.19
CA PRO A 508 12.04 -29.91 -5.06
C PRO A 508 13.54 -29.63 -5.25
N THR A 509 14.39 -30.54 -4.79
CA THR A 509 15.86 -30.36 -4.84
C THR A 509 16.62 -31.67 -5.06
N MET A 510 17.92 -31.61 -5.31
CA MET A 510 18.76 -32.81 -5.46
C MET A 510 19.77 -32.88 -4.33
N LEU A 511 20.06 -34.09 -3.83
CA LEU A 511 21.13 -34.31 -2.86
C LEU A 511 22.46 -34.41 -3.60
N THR A 512 23.34 -33.43 -3.39
CA THR A 512 24.59 -33.32 -4.15
C THR A 512 25.85 -33.51 -3.30
N SER A 513 25.91 -32.89 -2.13
CA SER A 513 27.04 -32.96 -1.20
C SER A 513 26.57 -32.79 0.25
N THR A 514 27.45 -33.06 1.21
CA THR A 514 27.18 -32.82 2.63
C THR A 514 26.95 -31.33 2.92
N GLU A 515 27.77 -30.44 2.37
CA GLU A 515 27.61 -28.98 2.49
C GLU A 515 26.26 -28.52 1.94
N ASN A 516 25.86 -29.02 0.77
CA ASN A 516 24.57 -28.71 0.18
C ASN A 516 23.39 -29.18 1.06
N ILE A 517 23.52 -30.31 1.75
CA ILE A 517 22.49 -30.76 2.70
C ILE A 517 22.39 -29.77 3.87
N GLU A 518 23.51 -29.34 4.45
CA GLU A 518 23.49 -28.35 5.54
C GLU A 518 22.84 -27.02 5.10
N ASP A 519 23.17 -26.53 3.91
CA ASP A 519 22.56 -25.33 3.33
C ASP A 519 21.04 -25.50 3.14
N LEU A 520 20.61 -26.66 2.65
CA LEU A 520 19.19 -26.99 2.48
C LEU A 520 18.46 -27.01 3.82
N MET A 521 19.07 -27.55 4.88
CA MET A 521 18.49 -27.57 6.23
C MET A 521 18.36 -26.17 6.80
N CYS A 522 19.42 -25.36 6.68
CA CYS A 522 19.43 -23.96 7.12
C CYS A 522 18.33 -23.17 6.40
N ALA A 523 18.24 -23.30 5.08
CA ALA A 523 17.24 -22.60 4.29
C ALA A 523 15.81 -23.10 4.60
N LEU A 524 15.61 -24.39 4.90
CA LEU A 524 14.32 -24.93 5.32
C LEU A 524 13.91 -24.37 6.70
N GLU A 525 14.85 -24.30 7.63
CA GLU A 525 14.66 -23.74 8.97
C GLU A 525 14.31 -22.24 8.91
N VAL A 526 15.01 -21.45 8.07
CA VAL A 526 14.70 -20.04 7.86
C VAL A 526 13.28 -19.86 7.32
N ARG A 527 12.85 -20.66 6.34
CA ARG A 527 11.47 -20.61 5.80
C ARG A 527 10.42 -20.92 6.86
N PHE A 528 10.69 -21.90 7.74
CA PHE A 528 9.85 -22.23 8.88
C PHE A 528 9.77 -21.07 9.88
N LEU A 529 10.92 -20.51 10.29
CA LEU A 529 10.96 -19.39 11.25
C LEU A 529 10.29 -18.13 10.72
N ALA A 530 10.38 -17.87 9.41
CA ALA A 530 9.72 -16.75 8.75
C ALA A 530 8.19 -16.93 8.66
N ASN A 531 7.68 -18.17 8.65
CA ASN A 531 6.27 -18.47 8.46
C ASN A 531 5.82 -19.56 9.46
N ARG A 532 5.79 -19.23 10.76
CA ARG A 532 5.40 -20.18 11.81
C ARG A 532 3.88 -20.22 11.92
N ASP A 533 3.31 -21.41 11.72
CA ASP A 533 1.88 -21.64 11.84
C ASP A 533 1.57 -23.10 12.22
N ALA A 534 0.47 -23.33 12.96
CA ALA A 534 0.07 -24.65 13.42
C ALA A 534 -0.36 -25.59 12.28
N ASN A 535 -0.85 -25.06 11.17
CA ASN A 535 -1.38 -25.78 10.01
C ASN A 535 -0.53 -25.59 8.73
N LEU A 536 0.71 -25.12 8.91
CA LEU A 536 1.73 -25.06 7.87
C LEU A 536 2.85 -26.06 8.16
N ARG A 537 3.27 -26.82 7.15
CA ARG A 537 4.37 -27.79 7.24
C ARG A 537 5.38 -27.57 6.13
N PHE A 538 6.60 -28.05 6.32
CA PHE A 538 7.72 -27.84 5.41
C PHE A 538 8.34 -29.17 5.00
N GLY A 539 8.61 -29.36 3.72
CA GLY A 539 9.11 -30.61 3.17
C GLY A 539 10.16 -30.45 2.08
N LEU A 540 11.11 -31.37 2.03
CA LEU A 540 12.03 -31.50 0.91
C LEU A 540 11.63 -32.67 0.02
N LEU A 541 11.55 -32.41 -1.29
CA LEU A 541 11.31 -33.43 -2.32
C LEU A 541 12.63 -33.71 -3.04
N THR A 542 13.31 -34.79 -2.65
CA THR A 542 14.70 -35.04 -3.04
C THR A 542 14.84 -36.18 -4.04
N ASP A 543 15.73 -35.97 -5.02
CA ASP A 543 16.27 -37.02 -5.89
C ASP A 543 17.80 -37.03 -5.73
N PHE A 544 18.45 -38.09 -6.21
CA PHE A 544 19.88 -38.06 -6.47
C PHE A 544 20.21 -37.43 -7.84
N LEU A 545 21.49 -37.11 -8.05
CA LEU A 545 22.01 -36.73 -9.36
C LEU A 545 21.88 -37.86 -10.40
N ASP A 546 21.71 -37.49 -11.67
CA ASP A 546 21.67 -38.42 -12.80
C ASP A 546 22.96 -39.29 -12.84
N ALA A 547 22.83 -40.60 -13.00
CA ALA A 547 23.96 -41.56 -12.94
C ALA A 547 23.84 -42.71 -13.96
N HIS A 548 24.96 -43.38 -14.24
CA HIS A 548 24.98 -44.56 -15.12
C HIS A 548 24.53 -45.86 -14.43
N GLU A 549 24.45 -45.84 -13.10
CA GLU A 549 24.02 -46.97 -12.26
C GLU A 549 22.84 -46.51 -11.38
N GLU A 550 21.99 -47.46 -10.98
CA GLU A 550 20.83 -47.18 -10.13
C GLU A 550 21.25 -46.63 -8.76
N LYS A 551 22.30 -47.22 -8.16
CA LYS A 551 22.83 -46.88 -6.84
C LYS A 551 24.33 -46.63 -6.91
N LEU A 552 24.79 -45.55 -6.28
CA LEU A 552 26.20 -45.21 -6.13
C LEU A 552 26.62 -45.34 -4.66
N ALA A 553 27.91 -45.62 -4.41
CA ALA A 553 28.42 -45.79 -3.05
C ALA A 553 28.25 -44.55 -2.14
N GLY A 554 28.17 -43.35 -2.73
CA GLY A 554 27.98 -42.09 -2.00
C GLY A 554 26.52 -41.72 -1.70
N ASP A 555 25.54 -42.47 -2.21
CA ASP A 555 24.12 -42.12 -2.06
C ASP A 555 23.60 -42.34 -0.63
N GLU A 556 23.91 -43.49 -0.03
CA GLU A 556 23.42 -43.87 1.30
C GLU A 556 23.91 -42.93 2.41
N PRO A 557 25.20 -42.51 2.45
CA PRO A 557 25.65 -41.53 3.44
C PRO A 557 24.94 -40.17 3.33
N LEU A 558 24.68 -39.69 2.11
CA LEU A 558 23.97 -38.43 1.87
C LEU A 558 22.51 -38.52 2.34
N LEU A 559 21.86 -39.63 2.04
CA LEU A 559 20.47 -39.86 2.45
C LEU A 559 20.33 -39.98 3.97
N LEU A 560 21.27 -40.68 4.62
CA LEU A 560 21.32 -40.82 6.07
C LEU A 560 21.53 -39.46 6.76
N LEU A 561 22.44 -38.63 6.24
CA LEU A 561 22.67 -37.27 6.76
C LEU A 561 21.40 -36.42 6.64
N ALA A 562 20.74 -36.43 5.47
CA ALA A 562 19.50 -35.68 5.26
C ALA A 562 18.39 -36.12 6.23
N ARG A 563 18.27 -37.44 6.47
CA ARG A 563 17.34 -37.98 7.48
C ARG A 563 17.66 -37.48 8.88
N GLN A 564 18.91 -37.61 9.32
CA GLN A 564 19.33 -37.22 10.66
C GLN A 564 19.08 -35.73 10.92
N ARG A 565 19.37 -34.87 9.93
CA ARG A 565 19.13 -33.42 10.06
C ARG A 565 17.65 -33.05 10.15
N ILE A 566 16.78 -33.71 9.39
CA ILE A 566 15.32 -33.49 9.48
C ILE A 566 14.79 -33.95 10.84
N GLU A 567 15.24 -35.10 11.33
CA GLU A 567 14.90 -35.60 12.67
C GLU A 567 15.44 -34.66 13.78
N GLU A 568 16.62 -34.06 13.60
CA GLU A 568 17.16 -33.02 14.49
C GLU A 568 16.30 -31.76 14.51
N LEU A 569 15.88 -31.25 13.34
CA LEU A 569 14.99 -30.10 13.25
C LEU A 569 13.64 -30.36 13.93
N ASN A 570 13.03 -31.53 13.69
CA ASN A 570 11.79 -31.91 14.39
C ASN A 570 12.00 -32.05 15.91
N ARG A 571 13.15 -32.58 16.36
CA ARG A 571 13.49 -32.64 17.80
C ARG A 571 13.73 -31.26 18.41
N LYS A 572 14.29 -30.32 17.65
CA LYS A 572 14.55 -28.93 18.07
C LYS A 572 13.25 -28.15 18.23
N TYR A 573 12.31 -28.33 17.30
CA TYR A 573 11.03 -27.63 17.28
C TYR A 573 9.87 -28.51 17.75
N ARG A 574 9.92 -29.00 18.99
CA ARG A 574 8.84 -29.84 19.54
C ARG A 574 7.51 -29.10 19.59
N GLY A 575 6.43 -29.72 19.10
CA GLY A 575 5.09 -29.14 19.02
C GLY A 575 4.01 -30.18 18.71
N ASN A 576 2.89 -29.74 18.12
CA ASN A 576 1.77 -30.60 17.68
C ASN A 576 2.13 -31.41 16.41
N GLY A 577 3.11 -32.30 16.55
CA GLY A 577 3.59 -33.19 15.48
C GLY A 577 4.85 -32.70 14.76
N ASP A 578 5.26 -33.44 13.74
CA ASP A 578 6.44 -33.12 12.93
C ASP A 578 6.16 -31.91 12.02
N HIS A 579 7.09 -30.95 12.02
CA HIS A 579 7.02 -29.73 11.21
C HIS A 579 7.78 -29.88 9.88
N PHE A 580 8.81 -30.72 9.88
CA PHE A 580 9.73 -30.93 8.78
C PHE A 580 9.60 -32.35 8.22
N PHE A 581 9.56 -32.46 6.89
CA PHE A 581 9.40 -33.72 6.17
C PHE A 581 10.49 -33.91 5.12
N LEU A 582 10.89 -35.16 4.90
CA LEU A 582 11.75 -35.56 3.79
C LEU A 582 11.02 -36.60 2.96
N PHE A 583 10.97 -36.37 1.65
CA PHE A 583 10.42 -37.30 0.68
C PHE A 583 11.48 -37.57 -0.37
N HIS A 584 12.13 -38.72 -0.26
CA HIS A 584 13.22 -39.09 -1.14
C HIS A 584 12.79 -40.17 -2.14
N ARG A 585 13.15 -39.97 -3.41
CA ARG A 585 12.84 -40.90 -4.50
C ARG A 585 14.10 -41.58 -5.03
N PRO A 586 14.03 -42.88 -5.37
CA PRO A 586 15.14 -43.59 -6.01
C PRO A 586 15.32 -43.15 -7.47
N ARG A 587 16.49 -43.46 -8.05
CA ARG A 587 16.68 -43.32 -9.50
C ARG A 587 15.88 -44.41 -10.23
N GLN A 588 15.34 -44.06 -11.38
CA GLN A 588 14.69 -45.00 -12.30
C GLN A 588 15.37 -44.93 -13.68
N TRP A 589 15.42 -46.06 -14.37
CA TRP A 589 16.01 -46.13 -15.70
C TRP A 589 15.17 -45.36 -16.71
N ASN A 590 15.75 -44.32 -17.31
CA ASN A 590 15.12 -43.60 -18.41
C ASN A 590 15.56 -44.18 -19.75
N GLN A 591 14.64 -44.82 -20.47
CA GLN A 591 14.96 -45.44 -21.78
C GLN A 591 15.39 -44.42 -22.85
N GLN A 592 14.91 -43.18 -22.80
CA GLN A 592 15.19 -42.17 -23.82
C GLN A 592 16.55 -41.49 -23.59
N GLU A 593 16.84 -41.12 -22.35
CA GLU A 593 18.09 -40.45 -21.95
C GLU A 593 19.21 -41.46 -21.63
N ARG A 594 18.88 -42.76 -21.52
CA ARG A 594 19.80 -43.88 -21.21
C ARG A 594 20.61 -43.64 -19.93
N VAL A 595 19.94 -43.11 -18.92
CA VAL A 595 20.53 -42.75 -17.63
C VAL A 595 19.56 -43.11 -16.51
N TRP A 596 20.10 -43.42 -15.33
CA TRP A 596 19.33 -43.54 -14.11
C TRP A 596 19.12 -42.14 -13.53
N MET A 597 17.85 -41.73 -13.40
CA MET A 597 17.49 -40.39 -12.94
C MET A 597 16.15 -40.40 -12.20
N GLY A 598 15.84 -39.33 -11.47
CA GLY A 598 14.54 -39.17 -10.84
C GLY A 598 13.41 -39.12 -11.87
N TYR A 599 12.35 -39.92 -11.66
CA TYR A 599 11.19 -39.98 -12.56
C TYR A 599 10.62 -38.58 -12.79
N GLU A 600 10.57 -38.17 -14.07
CA GLU A 600 10.07 -36.87 -14.57
C GLU A 600 10.53 -35.61 -13.82
N ARG A 601 11.68 -35.67 -13.16
CA ARG A 601 12.28 -34.55 -12.40
C ARG A 601 11.23 -33.87 -11.51
N LYS A 602 11.11 -32.53 -11.57
CA LYS A 602 10.21 -31.72 -10.73
C LYS A 602 8.73 -32.10 -10.88
N ARG A 603 8.25 -32.37 -12.11
CA ARG A 603 6.87 -32.79 -12.34
C ARG A 603 6.55 -34.09 -11.61
N GLY A 604 7.42 -35.09 -11.78
CA GLY A 604 7.25 -36.37 -11.11
C GLY A 604 7.30 -36.26 -9.59
N LYS A 605 8.14 -35.38 -9.03
CA LYS A 605 8.19 -35.14 -7.57
C LYS A 605 6.84 -34.69 -7.04
N LEU A 606 6.23 -33.72 -7.71
CA LEU A 606 4.94 -33.16 -7.31
C LEU A 606 3.80 -34.17 -7.52
N ALA A 607 3.83 -34.93 -8.62
CA ALA A 607 2.84 -35.99 -8.88
C ALA A 607 2.86 -37.08 -7.81
N GLU A 608 4.04 -37.62 -7.48
CA GLU A 608 4.18 -38.63 -6.41
C GLU A 608 3.78 -38.09 -5.04
N LEU A 609 4.12 -36.83 -4.75
CA LEU A 609 3.67 -36.17 -3.53
C LEU A 609 2.14 -36.09 -3.47
N ASN A 610 1.49 -35.61 -4.53
CA ASN A 610 0.04 -35.45 -4.54
C ASN A 610 -0.69 -36.80 -4.36
N LEU A 611 -0.17 -37.87 -4.96
CA LEU A 611 -0.66 -39.23 -4.73
C LEU A 611 -0.53 -39.64 -3.26
N LEU A 612 0.60 -39.35 -2.61
CA LEU A 612 0.82 -39.61 -1.19
C LEU A 612 -0.17 -38.81 -0.31
N LEU A 613 -0.38 -37.51 -0.61
CA LEU A 613 -1.31 -36.64 0.12
C LEU A 613 -2.77 -37.10 0.02
N ARG A 614 -3.12 -37.92 -0.97
CA ARG A 614 -4.45 -38.51 -1.16
C ARG A 614 -4.55 -39.98 -0.78
N GLY A 615 -3.59 -40.47 0.01
CA GLY A 615 -3.62 -41.80 0.60
C GLY A 615 -3.11 -42.92 -0.30
N GLY A 616 -2.37 -42.58 -1.36
CA GLY A 616 -1.59 -43.55 -2.12
C GLY A 616 -0.57 -44.29 -1.26
N SER A 617 -0.09 -45.45 -1.73
CA SER A 617 0.85 -46.32 -1.02
C SER A 617 2.20 -45.68 -0.68
N GLY A 618 2.52 -44.52 -1.26
CA GLY A 618 3.82 -43.87 -1.12
C GLY A 618 4.95 -44.62 -1.81
N SER A 619 4.63 -45.60 -2.67
CA SER A 619 5.61 -46.50 -3.30
C SER A 619 6.63 -45.81 -4.21
N GLY A 620 6.36 -44.56 -4.63
CA GLY A 620 7.31 -43.74 -5.38
C GLY A 620 8.46 -43.18 -4.52
N PHE A 621 8.37 -43.27 -3.19
CA PHE A 621 9.41 -42.81 -2.26
C PHE A 621 10.14 -43.99 -1.62
N SER A 622 11.46 -43.98 -1.66
CA SER A 622 12.30 -44.97 -0.99
C SER A 622 12.51 -44.64 0.49
N LEU A 623 12.44 -43.36 0.85
CA LEU A 623 12.50 -42.89 2.24
C LEU A 623 11.52 -41.74 2.45
N ILE A 624 10.70 -41.86 3.50
CA ILE A 624 9.87 -40.78 4.01
C ILE A 624 10.23 -40.56 5.49
N VAL A 625 10.52 -39.31 5.86
CA VAL A 625 10.79 -38.91 7.24
C VAL A 625 9.69 -37.94 7.70
N GLY A 626 9.13 -38.21 8.88
CA GLY A 626 8.04 -37.45 9.50
C GLY A 626 6.70 -38.21 9.50
N ASN A 627 5.79 -37.81 10.39
CA ASN A 627 4.47 -38.43 10.53
C ASN A 627 3.49 -38.04 9.41
N ILE A 628 3.28 -38.96 8.47
CA ILE A 628 2.43 -38.78 7.28
C ILE A 628 0.94 -38.66 7.64
N GLY A 629 0.51 -39.08 8.83
CA GLY A 629 -0.91 -39.09 9.21
C GLY A 629 -1.60 -37.73 9.03
N VAL A 630 -0.90 -36.66 9.38
CA VAL A 630 -1.41 -35.28 9.30
C VAL A 630 -1.42 -34.74 7.87
N LEU A 631 -0.63 -35.34 6.96
CA LEU A 631 -0.50 -34.85 5.58
C LEU A 631 -1.74 -35.14 4.71
N LYS A 632 -2.62 -36.05 5.11
CA LYS A 632 -3.88 -36.33 4.40
C LYS A 632 -4.83 -35.13 4.41
N GLU A 633 -4.68 -34.23 5.37
CA GLU A 633 -5.50 -33.02 5.52
C GLU A 633 -4.99 -31.87 4.64
N VAL A 634 -3.82 -32.02 4.01
CA VAL A 634 -3.23 -30.98 3.14
C VAL A 634 -4.17 -30.70 1.97
N LYS A 635 -4.61 -29.45 1.90
CA LYS A 635 -5.45 -28.94 0.82
C LYS A 635 -4.63 -28.20 -0.23
N TYR A 636 -3.64 -27.42 0.22
CA TYR A 636 -2.79 -26.62 -0.66
C TYR A 636 -1.33 -27.02 -0.54
N VAL A 637 -0.59 -26.92 -1.64
CA VAL A 637 0.85 -27.09 -1.66
C VAL A 637 1.50 -25.82 -2.20
N ILE A 638 2.48 -25.30 -1.47
CA ILE A 638 3.35 -24.21 -1.94
C ILE A 638 4.63 -24.84 -2.47
N THR A 639 4.90 -24.71 -3.76
CA THR A 639 6.13 -25.21 -4.38
C THR A 639 7.11 -24.07 -4.62
N LEU A 640 8.35 -24.25 -4.16
CA LEU A 640 9.46 -23.30 -4.27
C LEU A 640 10.65 -23.98 -4.93
N ASP A 641 11.51 -23.23 -5.63
CA ASP A 641 12.80 -23.78 -6.04
C ASP A 641 13.83 -23.65 -4.90
N THR A 642 14.96 -24.33 -5.04
CA THR A 642 16.02 -24.33 -4.02
C THR A 642 16.56 -22.93 -3.74
N ASP A 643 16.65 -22.10 -4.78
CA ASP A 643 17.13 -20.71 -4.78
C ASP A 643 16.01 -19.68 -4.52
N THR A 644 14.83 -20.13 -4.08
CA THR A 644 13.69 -19.25 -3.81
C THR A 644 13.52 -19.01 -2.32
N ASP A 645 13.54 -17.75 -1.94
CA ASP A 645 13.23 -17.32 -0.58
C ASP A 645 11.72 -17.12 -0.41
N LEU A 646 11.19 -17.57 0.73
CA LEU A 646 9.83 -17.32 1.18
C LEU A 646 9.89 -16.26 2.29
N PRO A 647 9.56 -14.99 2.00
CA PRO A 647 9.60 -13.94 3.01
C PRO A 647 8.64 -14.20 4.16
N ARG A 648 8.84 -13.44 5.24
CA ARG A 648 7.97 -13.48 6.41
C ARG A 648 6.53 -13.19 6.00
N ASP A 649 5.59 -13.96 6.57
CA ASP A 649 4.14 -13.78 6.42
C ASP A 649 3.59 -14.00 4.99
N SER A 650 4.44 -14.35 4.01
CA SER A 650 4.00 -14.62 2.63
C SER A 650 3.17 -15.91 2.51
N ALA A 651 3.40 -16.91 3.35
CA ALA A 651 2.70 -18.20 3.26
C ALA A 651 1.20 -18.06 3.49
N TRP A 652 0.79 -17.47 4.63
CA TRP A 652 -0.64 -17.33 4.94
C TRP A 652 -1.35 -16.42 3.94
N GLN A 653 -0.65 -15.44 3.35
CA GLN A 653 -1.19 -14.59 2.29
C GLN A 653 -1.54 -15.39 1.03
N LEU A 654 -0.66 -16.31 0.61
CA LEU A 654 -0.92 -17.23 -0.51
C LEU A 654 -2.11 -18.16 -0.21
N VAL A 655 -2.15 -18.73 1.00
CA VAL A 655 -3.23 -19.61 1.44
C VAL A 655 -4.57 -18.86 1.52
N GLY A 656 -4.57 -17.65 2.07
CA GLY A 656 -5.74 -16.78 2.16
C GLY A 656 -6.31 -16.42 0.78
N ALA A 657 -5.43 -16.20 -0.21
CA ALA A 657 -5.84 -15.96 -1.58
C ALA A 657 -6.52 -17.20 -2.19
N MET A 658 -5.96 -18.39 -2.02
CA MET A 658 -6.57 -19.65 -2.50
C MET A 658 -7.92 -19.96 -1.82
N ALA A 659 -8.02 -19.68 -0.52
CA ALA A 659 -9.21 -19.98 0.28
C ALA A 659 -10.42 -19.11 -0.09
N HIS A 660 -10.18 -17.91 -0.61
CA HIS A 660 -11.23 -16.96 -0.96
C HIS A 660 -12.21 -17.53 -2.02
N PRO A 661 -13.55 -17.42 -1.84
CA PRO A 661 -14.54 -18.07 -2.70
C PRO A 661 -14.40 -17.77 -4.19
N LEU A 662 -14.07 -16.52 -4.52
CA LEU A 662 -13.91 -16.07 -5.91
C LEU A 662 -12.67 -16.67 -6.60
N ASN A 663 -11.73 -17.21 -5.82
CA ASN A 663 -10.54 -17.87 -6.34
C ASN A 663 -10.68 -19.40 -6.41
N ARG A 664 -11.62 -20.01 -5.68
CA ARG A 664 -11.81 -21.48 -5.66
C ARG A 664 -12.00 -22.12 -7.04
N PRO A 665 -11.18 -23.09 -7.46
CA PRO A 665 -11.21 -23.62 -8.81
C PRO A 665 -12.54 -24.31 -9.16
N ARG A 666 -13.07 -24.03 -10.36
CA ARG A 666 -14.23 -24.74 -10.93
C ARG A 666 -13.84 -25.52 -12.18
N TYR A 667 -13.90 -26.83 -12.05
CA TYR A 667 -13.68 -27.76 -13.15
C TYR A 667 -14.92 -27.87 -14.05
N ASP A 668 -14.73 -27.76 -15.37
CA ASP A 668 -15.75 -28.03 -16.38
C ASP A 668 -15.46 -29.38 -17.04
N ALA A 669 -16.29 -30.40 -16.75
CA ALA A 669 -16.11 -31.75 -17.27
C ALA A 669 -16.23 -31.84 -18.80
N LYS A 670 -17.01 -30.96 -19.44
CA LYS A 670 -17.15 -30.95 -20.91
C LYS A 670 -15.91 -30.36 -21.57
N LYS A 671 -15.28 -29.37 -20.94
CA LYS A 671 -14.07 -28.71 -21.46
C LYS A 671 -12.76 -29.35 -20.98
N GLY A 672 -12.81 -30.19 -19.94
CA GLY A 672 -11.65 -30.88 -19.38
C GLY A 672 -10.63 -29.94 -18.72
N ARG A 673 -11.05 -28.76 -18.24
CA ARG A 673 -10.17 -27.75 -17.64
C ARG A 673 -10.89 -26.90 -16.59
N ILE A 674 -10.14 -26.09 -15.84
CA ILE A 674 -10.70 -25.07 -14.94
C ILE A 674 -11.18 -23.86 -15.75
N VAL A 675 -12.41 -23.40 -15.48
CA VAL A 675 -13.06 -22.31 -16.24
C VAL A 675 -13.32 -21.04 -15.42
N SER A 676 -13.28 -21.14 -14.10
CA SER A 676 -13.39 -20.02 -13.17
C SER A 676 -12.62 -20.33 -11.89
N GLY A 677 -12.12 -19.31 -11.21
CA GLY A 677 -11.13 -19.49 -10.16
C GLY A 677 -9.79 -19.96 -10.69
N TYR A 678 -8.96 -20.40 -9.77
CA TYR A 678 -7.56 -20.71 -10.02
C TYR A 678 -7.21 -22.03 -9.35
N GLY A 679 -6.66 -22.96 -10.12
CA GLY A 679 -6.03 -24.16 -9.57
C GLY A 679 -4.62 -23.87 -9.06
N ILE A 680 -3.98 -22.82 -9.59
CA ILE A 680 -2.63 -22.39 -9.24
C ILE A 680 -2.61 -20.87 -9.09
N LEU A 681 -1.99 -20.38 -8.03
CA LEU A 681 -1.68 -18.97 -7.85
C LEU A 681 -0.18 -18.76 -7.75
N GLN A 682 0.33 -17.93 -8.66
CA GLN A 682 1.73 -17.56 -8.71
C GLN A 682 1.95 -16.20 -8.06
N PRO A 683 2.83 -16.08 -7.07
CA PRO A 683 3.27 -14.79 -6.56
C PRO A 683 4.22 -14.08 -7.55
N ARG A 684 4.42 -12.78 -7.34
CA ARG A 684 5.47 -12.03 -8.02
C ARG A 684 6.82 -12.58 -7.60
N VAL A 685 7.70 -12.85 -8.56
CA VAL A 685 9.10 -13.19 -8.31
C VAL A 685 9.96 -11.98 -8.64
N SER A 686 10.78 -11.56 -7.67
CA SER A 686 11.73 -10.46 -7.79
C SER A 686 13.16 -10.95 -7.60
N VAL A 687 14.14 -10.21 -8.12
CA VAL A 687 15.56 -10.55 -7.95
C VAL A 687 16.04 -10.11 -6.57
N SER A 688 16.75 -10.99 -5.85
CA SER A 688 17.33 -10.69 -4.54
C SER A 688 18.48 -9.66 -4.63
N LEU A 689 18.53 -8.74 -3.66
CA LEU A 689 19.59 -7.70 -3.55
C LEU A 689 21.02 -8.25 -3.44
N PRO A 690 21.31 -9.36 -2.72
CA PRO A 690 22.68 -9.83 -2.53
C PRO A 690 23.31 -10.41 -3.80
N GLY A 691 22.52 -10.81 -4.81
CA GLY A 691 23.00 -11.48 -6.02
C GLY A 691 23.56 -10.54 -7.09
N THR A 692 22.98 -9.34 -7.24
CA THR A 692 23.30 -8.43 -8.35
C THR A 692 24.64 -7.71 -8.22
N ASN A 693 25.14 -7.55 -6.99
CA ASN A 693 26.46 -6.93 -6.74
C ASN A 693 27.64 -7.91 -6.85
N LYS A 694 27.39 -9.23 -6.97
CA LYS A 694 28.44 -10.26 -7.02
C LYS A 694 29.16 -10.37 -8.37
N SER A 695 28.56 -9.92 -9.49
CA SER A 695 29.24 -9.92 -10.80
C SER A 695 28.87 -8.72 -11.69
N ARG A 696 29.76 -8.35 -12.61
CA ARG A 696 29.49 -7.32 -13.63
C ARG A 696 28.32 -7.71 -14.53
N TYR A 697 28.17 -9.00 -14.82
CA TYR A 697 27.08 -9.52 -15.64
C TYR A 697 25.73 -9.36 -14.92
N ALA A 698 25.64 -9.80 -13.66
CA ALA A 698 24.44 -9.66 -12.86
C ALA A 698 24.06 -8.19 -12.61
N ARG A 699 25.06 -7.29 -12.51
CA ARG A 699 24.80 -5.84 -12.41
C ARG A 699 24.21 -5.24 -13.70
N LEU A 700 24.65 -5.72 -14.87
CA LEU A 700 24.19 -5.21 -16.17
C LEU A 700 22.82 -5.79 -16.56
N TYR A 701 22.54 -7.05 -16.22
CA TYR A 701 21.35 -7.79 -16.67
C TYR A 701 20.31 -8.07 -15.57
N GLY A 702 20.67 -7.99 -14.29
CA GLY A 702 19.79 -8.21 -13.14
C GLY A 702 18.98 -6.97 -12.77
N ALA A 703 18.30 -6.36 -13.74
CA ALA A 703 17.49 -5.16 -13.53
C ALA A 703 16.38 -5.38 -12.47
N ASP A 704 16.04 -4.30 -11.74
CA ASP A 704 15.07 -4.23 -10.63
C ASP A 704 15.28 -5.22 -9.48
N ALA A 705 16.47 -5.20 -8.87
CA ALA A 705 16.73 -5.90 -7.61
C ALA A 705 16.20 -5.12 -6.40
N GLY A 706 15.56 -5.83 -5.46
CA GLY A 706 15.08 -5.28 -4.19
C GLY A 706 13.58 -5.13 -4.06
N VAL A 707 13.17 -4.40 -3.02
CA VAL A 707 11.78 -4.13 -2.69
C VAL A 707 11.44 -2.75 -3.25
N ASP A 708 10.45 -2.65 -4.13
CA ASP A 708 9.85 -1.35 -4.45
C ASP A 708 8.90 -0.97 -3.30
N PRO A 709 9.23 0.05 -2.47
CA PRO A 709 8.40 0.43 -1.34
C PRO A 709 7.16 1.24 -1.76
N TYR A 710 7.11 1.71 -3.01
CA TYR A 710 6.05 2.59 -3.52
C TYR A 710 4.98 1.85 -4.34
N THR A 711 5.31 0.69 -4.90
CA THR A 711 4.38 -0.09 -5.73
C THR A 711 3.99 -1.42 -5.07
N ARG A 712 2.80 -1.48 -4.46
CA ARG A 712 2.25 -2.72 -3.88
C ARG A 712 1.77 -3.73 -4.92
N VAL A 713 1.26 -3.26 -6.06
CA VAL A 713 0.67 -4.09 -7.12
C VAL A 713 1.30 -3.74 -8.46
N VAL A 714 1.90 -4.72 -9.13
CA VAL A 714 2.45 -4.55 -10.49
C VAL A 714 1.45 -5.01 -11.54
N SER A 715 1.35 -4.26 -12.63
CA SER A 715 0.51 -4.59 -13.76
C SER A 715 1.11 -5.75 -14.57
N ASP A 716 0.29 -6.77 -14.83
CA ASP A 716 0.60 -7.85 -15.76
C ASP A 716 -0.52 -7.93 -16.79
N VAL A 717 -0.18 -7.84 -18.07
CA VAL A 717 -1.16 -7.80 -19.17
C VAL A 717 -2.09 -9.02 -19.14
N TYR A 718 -1.57 -10.20 -18.81
CA TYR A 718 -2.36 -11.42 -18.82
C TYR A 718 -3.33 -11.47 -17.63
N GLN A 719 -2.88 -11.08 -16.43
CA GLN A 719 -3.73 -11.00 -15.26
C GLN A 719 -4.74 -9.84 -15.36
N ASP A 720 -4.32 -8.65 -15.77
CA ASP A 720 -5.16 -7.45 -15.73
C ASP A 720 -6.24 -7.43 -16.81
N ILE A 721 -5.96 -7.97 -18.01
CA ILE A 721 -6.92 -8.03 -19.11
C ILE A 721 -7.75 -9.30 -19.07
N PHE A 722 -7.13 -10.45 -18.80
CA PHE A 722 -7.76 -11.76 -18.96
C PHE A 722 -8.07 -12.46 -17.63
N GLY A 723 -7.54 -11.96 -16.51
CA GLY A 723 -7.64 -12.62 -15.21
C GLY A 723 -6.89 -13.95 -15.17
N GLU A 724 -5.82 -14.13 -15.96
CA GLU A 724 -5.03 -15.37 -16.01
C GLU A 724 -3.53 -15.09 -16.10
N GLY A 725 -2.78 -15.40 -15.04
CA GLY A 725 -1.31 -15.33 -15.03
C GLY A 725 -0.62 -16.46 -15.82
N SER A 726 0.71 -16.41 -15.89
CA SER A 726 1.54 -17.46 -16.50
C SER A 726 2.33 -18.17 -15.42
N TYR A 727 2.16 -19.49 -15.29
CA TYR A 727 2.84 -20.29 -14.27
C TYR A 727 4.31 -20.53 -14.64
N ILE A 728 5.23 -20.26 -13.71
CA ILE A 728 6.69 -20.38 -13.85
C ILE A 728 7.29 -21.44 -12.90
N GLY A 729 6.44 -22.30 -12.35
CA GLY A 729 6.88 -23.42 -11.50
C GLY A 729 6.94 -23.10 -10.01
N LYS A 730 6.52 -21.90 -9.61
CA LYS A 730 6.55 -21.44 -8.22
C LYS A 730 5.22 -20.82 -7.84
N GLY A 731 4.74 -21.15 -6.65
CA GLY A 731 3.47 -20.65 -6.14
C GLY A 731 2.71 -21.69 -5.35
N ILE A 732 1.42 -21.43 -5.15
CA ILE A 732 0.50 -22.27 -4.39
C ILE A 732 -0.51 -22.92 -5.33
N TYR A 733 -0.87 -24.18 -5.10
CA TYR A 733 -1.91 -24.86 -5.86
C TYR A 733 -2.84 -25.69 -4.97
N ASP A 734 -4.07 -25.88 -5.44
CA ASP A 734 -5.06 -26.77 -4.83
C ASP A 734 -4.81 -28.20 -5.33
N VAL A 735 -4.51 -29.10 -4.40
CA VAL A 735 -4.05 -30.47 -4.72
C VAL A 735 -5.14 -31.22 -5.51
N ASP A 736 -6.39 -31.13 -5.09
CA ASP A 736 -7.51 -31.83 -5.76
C ASP A 736 -7.78 -31.27 -7.15
N ALA A 737 -7.75 -29.94 -7.28
CA ALA A 737 -7.97 -29.29 -8.56
C ALA A 737 -6.82 -29.54 -9.54
N PHE A 738 -5.57 -29.53 -9.05
CA PHE A 738 -4.37 -29.81 -9.83
C PHE A 738 -4.39 -31.26 -10.35
N GLU A 739 -4.59 -32.23 -9.47
CA GLU A 739 -4.66 -33.65 -9.82
C GLU A 739 -5.81 -33.94 -10.77
N LYS A 740 -7.01 -33.42 -10.50
CA LYS A 740 -8.19 -33.64 -11.34
C LYS A 740 -8.01 -33.16 -12.78
N VAL A 741 -7.17 -32.15 -13.00
CA VAL A 741 -6.94 -31.60 -14.34
C VAL A 741 -5.79 -32.32 -15.03
N LEU A 742 -4.70 -32.62 -14.32
CA LEU A 742 -3.41 -33.02 -14.90
C LEU A 742 -3.12 -34.51 -14.87
N ARG A 743 -3.78 -35.27 -13.97
CA ARG A 743 -3.59 -36.72 -13.87
C ARG A 743 -3.86 -37.41 -15.20
N ASP A 744 -2.92 -38.26 -15.61
CA ASP A 744 -2.97 -39.03 -16.85
C ASP A 744 -3.29 -38.18 -18.09
N ARG A 745 -2.71 -36.97 -18.19
CA ARG A 745 -2.88 -36.07 -19.34
C ARG A 745 -1.71 -36.02 -20.29
N PHE A 746 -0.50 -36.08 -19.75
CA PHE A 746 0.69 -35.81 -20.53
C PHE A 746 1.40 -37.11 -20.89
N PRO A 747 2.01 -37.18 -22.08
CA PRO A 747 2.92 -38.27 -22.39
C PRO A 747 4.13 -38.23 -21.46
N GLU A 748 4.58 -39.42 -21.07
CA GLU A 748 5.77 -39.57 -20.22
C GLU A 748 7.04 -39.10 -20.92
N ASN A 749 7.99 -38.55 -20.15
CA ASN A 749 9.34 -38.18 -20.59
C ASN A 749 9.43 -37.17 -21.75
N ARG A 750 8.33 -36.49 -22.11
CA ARG A 750 8.28 -35.59 -23.27
C ARG A 750 8.40 -34.11 -22.93
N ILE A 751 7.94 -33.70 -21.76
CA ILE A 751 7.76 -32.28 -21.40
C ILE A 751 8.84 -31.86 -20.41
N LEU A 752 9.80 -31.05 -20.86
CA LEU A 752 10.85 -30.49 -20.02
C LEU A 752 10.38 -29.25 -19.25
N SER A 753 9.63 -28.37 -19.91
CA SER A 753 9.02 -27.17 -19.32
C SER A 753 7.53 -27.43 -19.12
N HIS A 754 7.18 -27.92 -17.92
CA HIS A 754 5.82 -28.30 -17.56
C HIS A 754 5.02 -27.12 -16.98
N ASP A 755 5.71 -26.12 -16.43
CA ASP A 755 5.11 -25.00 -15.71
C ASP A 755 4.03 -24.28 -16.54
N LEU A 756 4.38 -23.77 -17.73
CA LEU A 756 3.43 -23.00 -18.54
C LEU A 756 2.18 -23.83 -18.90
N ILE A 757 2.38 -25.08 -19.29
CA ILE A 757 1.30 -25.95 -19.76
C ILE A 757 0.39 -26.35 -18.59
N GLU A 758 0.94 -26.71 -17.44
CA GLU A 758 0.18 -27.01 -16.22
C GLU A 758 -0.66 -25.79 -15.81
N GLY A 759 -0.08 -24.58 -15.85
CA GLY A 759 -0.80 -23.33 -15.61
C GLY A 759 -1.92 -23.07 -16.62
N CYS A 760 -1.78 -23.50 -17.87
CA CYS A 760 -2.83 -23.37 -18.89
C CYS A 760 -4.01 -24.31 -18.66
N TYR A 761 -3.76 -25.48 -18.08
CA TYR A 761 -4.78 -26.48 -17.75
C TYR A 761 -5.48 -26.15 -16.43
N ALA A 762 -4.70 -25.88 -15.40
CA ALA A 762 -5.17 -25.60 -14.05
C ALA A 762 -5.68 -24.15 -13.87
N ARG A 763 -5.50 -23.29 -14.89
CA ARG A 763 -5.80 -21.85 -14.86
C ARG A 763 -5.02 -21.14 -13.76
N SER A 764 -3.83 -20.66 -14.12
CA SER A 764 -2.98 -19.87 -13.22
C SER A 764 -3.50 -18.45 -13.03
N GLY A 765 -3.47 -17.94 -11.80
CA GLY A 765 -3.61 -16.52 -11.48
C GLY A 765 -2.29 -15.93 -10.99
N LEU A 766 -2.10 -14.61 -11.14
CA LEU A 766 -0.96 -13.88 -10.58
C LEU A 766 -1.39 -13.11 -9.34
N ILE A 767 -0.72 -13.35 -8.21
CA ILE A 767 -0.81 -12.55 -6.98
C ILE A 767 0.33 -11.53 -7.03
N SER A 768 0.05 -10.33 -7.49
CA SER A 768 1.05 -9.30 -7.81
C SER A 768 1.59 -8.54 -6.59
N ASP A 769 0.93 -8.66 -5.44
CA ASP A 769 1.26 -8.00 -4.17
C ASP A 769 1.97 -8.91 -3.15
N VAL A 770 2.07 -10.21 -3.41
CA VAL A 770 2.92 -11.14 -2.66
C VAL A 770 4.20 -11.36 -3.44
N GLN A 771 5.35 -11.12 -2.80
CA GLN A 771 6.67 -11.24 -3.43
C GLN A 771 7.43 -12.46 -2.90
N LEU A 772 8.09 -13.18 -3.81
CA LEU A 772 9.16 -14.13 -3.54
C LEU A 772 10.46 -13.61 -4.15
N TYR A 773 11.60 -14.01 -3.59
CA TYR A 773 12.91 -13.61 -4.10
C TYR A 773 13.66 -14.80 -4.69
N GLU A 774 14.32 -14.55 -5.82
CA GLU A 774 15.21 -15.50 -6.50
C GLU A 774 16.57 -14.88 -6.76
N GLU A 775 17.59 -15.72 -6.81
CA GLU A 775 18.91 -15.32 -7.27
C GLU A 775 18.99 -15.23 -8.80
N TYR A 776 19.64 -14.18 -9.30
CA TYR A 776 19.92 -14.03 -10.74
C TYR A 776 21.22 -14.75 -11.13
N PRO A 777 21.31 -15.38 -12.32
CA PRO A 777 22.55 -16.02 -12.77
C PRO A 777 23.75 -15.07 -12.76
N LEU A 778 24.83 -15.46 -12.08
CA LEU A 778 26.04 -14.65 -11.94
C LEU A 778 26.88 -14.57 -13.22
N GLN A 779 26.70 -15.51 -14.15
CA GLN A 779 27.52 -15.65 -15.36
C GLN A 779 26.67 -15.86 -16.60
N TYR A 780 27.12 -15.30 -17.73
CA TYR A 780 26.47 -15.44 -19.04
C TYR A 780 26.24 -16.91 -19.44
N ARG A 781 27.24 -17.79 -19.21
CA ARG A 781 27.12 -19.22 -19.54
C ARG A 781 25.95 -19.89 -18.79
N ALA A 782 25.74 -19.52 -17.53
CA ALA A 782 24.64 -20.03 -16.73
C ALA A 782 23.28 -19.53 -17.24
N ASP A 783 23.18 -18.23 -17.58
CA ASP A 783 21.96 -17.66 -18.17
C ASP A 783 21.61 -18.30 -19.52
N VAL A 784 22.57 -18.40 -20.45
CA VAL A 784 22.34 -19.02 -21.77
C VAL A 784 21.94 -20.49 -21.65
N SER A 785 22.58 -21.24 -20.73
CA SER A 785 22.20 -22.63 -20.45
C SER A 785 20.76 -22.73 -19.93
N ARG A 786 20.35 -21.82 -19.03
CA ARG A 786 18.97 -21.71 -18.52
C ARG A 786 17.99 -21.40 -19.66
N ARG A 787 18.27 -20.40 -20.49
CA ARG A 787 17.43 -20.01 -21.65
C ARG A 787 17.31 -21.13 -22.68
N ARG A 788 18.41 -21.80 -23.03
CA ARG A 788 18.39 -22.94 -23.97
C ARG A 788 17.46 -24.06 -23.48
N ARG A 789 17.46 -24.34 -22.17
CA ARG A 789 16.58 -25.32 -21.55
C ARG A 789 15.11 -24.92 -21.70
N TRP A 790 14.79 -23.65 -21.43
CA TRP A 790 13.43 -23.12 -21.56
C TRP A 790 12.94 -23.14 -23.01
N ILE A 791 13.75 -22.63 -23.95
CA ILE A 791 13.44 -22.66 -25.38
C ILE A 791 13.15 -24.09 -25.84
N ARG A 792 14.01 -25.06 -25.51
CA ARG A 792 13.77 -26.47 -25.85
C ARG A 792 12.44 -26.98 -25.28
N GLY A 793 12.12 -26.62 -24.04
CA GLY A 793 10.85 -26.98 -23.41
C GLY A 793 9.63 -26.37 -24.11
N ASP A 794 9.71 -25.09 -24.50
CA ASP A 794 8.65 -24.41 -25.25
C ASP A 794 8.40 -25.12 -26.60
N TRP A 795 9.46 -25.51 -27.32
CA TRP A 795 9.36 -26.24 -28.59
C TRP A 795 8.76 -27.65 -28.44
N GLN A 796 8.93 -28.31 -27.29
CA GLN A 796 8.30 -29.61 -27.02
C GLN A 796 6.77 -29.52 -26.92
N ILE A 797 6.25 -28.40 -26.43
CA ILE A 797 4.81 -28.18 -26.27
C ILE A 797 4.14 -27.51 -27.49
N LEU A 798 4.86 -27.30 -28.60
CA LEU A 798 4.34 -26.73 -29.86
C LEU A 798 3.00 -27.37 -30.30
N ARG A 799 2.82 -28.67 -30.11
CA ARG A 799 1.60 -29.39 -30.51
C ARG A 799 0.34 -28.89 -29.79
N TRP A 800 0.48 -28.30 -28.60
CA TRP A 800 -0.63 -27.73 -27.83
C TRP A 800 -1.19 -26.42 -28.38
N ILE A 801 -0.64 -25.89 -29.47
CA ILE A 801 -1.24 -24.80 -30.25
C ILE A 801 -2.36 -25.33 -31.16
N PHE A 802 -2.26 -26.58 -31.62
CA PHE A 802 -3.16 -27.16 -32.62
C PHE A 802 -4.40 -27.80 -31.99
N PRO A 803 -5.46 -28.10 -32.78
CA PRO A 803 -6.71 -28.66 -32.26
C PRO A 803 -6.61 -30.06 -31.62
N GLY A 804 -5.55 -30.82 -31.89
CA GLY A 804 -5.31 -32.15 -31.32
C GLY A 804 -4.00 -32.20 -30.54
N VAL A 805 -4.02 -32.82 -29.35
CA VAL A 805 -2.87 -32.94 -28.44
C VAL A 805 -2.58 -34.40 -28.12
N PRO A 806 -1.31 -34.77 -27.87
CA PRO A 806 -0.96 -36.13 -27.47
C PRO A 806 -1.39 -36.38 -26.02
N GLY A 807 -2.11 -37.48 -25.80
CA GLY A 807 -2.39 -38.04 -24.48
C GLY A 807 -1.29 -38.99 -23.97
N PRO A 808 -1.50 -39.65 -22.81
CA PRO A 808 -0.52 -40.54 -22.17
C PRO A 808 -0.03 -41.67 -23.08
N ASP A 809 -0.97 -42.38 -23.71
CA ASP A 809 -0.67 -43.54 -24.59
C ASP A 809 -0.42 -43.13 -26.06
N ARG A 810 -0.02 -41.88 -26.29
CA ARG A 810 0.17 -41.29 -27.64
C ARG A 810 -1.10 -41.19 -28.52
N TYR A 811 -2.28 -41.52 -28.00
CA TYR A 811 -3.54 -41.21 -28.67
C TYR A 811 -3.79 -39.71 -28.74
N PHE A 812 -4.38 -39.26 -29.85
CA PHE A 812 -4.74 -37.85 -30.02
C PHE A 812 -6.07 -37.54 -29.36
N THR A 813 -6.07 -36.54 -28.49
CA THR A 813 -7.28 -36.00 -27.87
C THR A 813 -7.54 -34.58 -28.35
N LYS A 814 -8.81 -34.16 -28.36
CA LYS A 814 -9.17 -32.77 -28.65
C LYS A 814 -8.50 -31.84 -27.64
N ASN A 815 -7.89 -30.77 -28.12
CA ASN A 815 -7.17 -29.81 -27.30
C ASN A 815 -8.14 -29.03 -26.39
N PRO A 816 -8.07 -29.23 -25.06
CA PRO A 816 -8.95 -28.55 -24.11
C PRO A 816 -8.52 -27.11 -23.82
N LEU A 817 -7.32 -26.68 -24.25
CA LEU A 817 -6.77 -25.36 -23.94
C LEU A 817 -7.57 -24.23 -24.57
N SER A 818 -7.59 -23.08 -23.87
CA SER A 818 -8.25 -21.86 -24.34
C SER A 818 -7.45 -21.23 -25.48
N LEU A 819 -8.09 -20.36 -26.28
CA LEU A 819 -7.37 -19.62 -27.32
C LEU A 819 -6.27 -18.72 -26.72
N LEU A 820 -6.49 -18.17 -25.52
CA LEU A 820 -5.47 -17.41 -24.78
C LEU A 820 -4.29 -18.30 -24.39
N SER A 821 -4.55 -19.49 -23.86
CA SER A 821 -3.51 -20.46 -23.49
C SER A 821 -2.68 -20.87 -24.70
N ARG A 822 -3.32 -21.08 -25.85
CA ARG A 822 -2.63 -21.38 -27.12
C ARG A 822 -1.77 -20.21 -27.59
N TRP A 823 -2.26 -18.97 -27.43
CA TRP A 823 -1.49 -17.77 -27.71
C TRP A 823 -0.26 -17.65 -26.81
N LYS A 824 -0.37 -17.92 -25.49
CA LYS A 824 0.78 -17.91 -24.58
C LYS A 824 1.90 -18.86 -25.07
N ILE A 825 1.53 -20.07 -25.49
CA ILE A 825 2.48 -21.05 -26.04
C ILE A 825 3.08 -20.53 -27.37
N PHE A 826 2.25 -19.98 -28.26
CA PHE A 826 2.71 -19.42 -29.53
C PHE A 826 3.68 -18.24 -29.34
N ASP A 827 3.38 -17.32 -28.43
CA ASP A 827 4.23 -16.15 -28.17
C ASP A 827 5.60 -16.56 -27.60
N ASN A 828 5.69 -17.58 -26.74
CA ASN A 828 6.97 -18.12 -26.29
C ASN A 828 7.82 -18.63 -27.47
N LEU A 829 7.22 -19.37 -28.39
CA LEU A 829 7.92 -19.86 -29.59
C LEU A 829 8.39 -18.71 -30.47
N ARG A 830 7.51 -17.75 -30.75
CA ARG A 830 7.83 -16.53 -31.51
C ARG A 830 9.00 -15.79 -30.88
N ARG A 831 8.98 -15.59 -29.56
CA ARG A 831 10.04 -14.93 -28.79
C ARG A 831 11.37 -15.64 -28.88
N SER A 832 11.37 -16.98 -28.99
CA SER A 832 12.60 -17.75 -29.19
C SER A 832 13.24 -17.52 -30.57
N LEU A 833 12.46 -17.13 -31.58
CA LEU A 833 12.93 -16.87 -32.95
C LEU A 833 13.27 -15.39 -33.21
N ALA A 834 12.69 -14.47 -32.44
CA ALA A 834 12.87 -13.04 -32.62
C ALA A 834 14.35 -12.58 -32.65
N PRO A 835 15.27 -13.07 -31.79
CA PRO A 835 16.68 -12.66 -31.84
C PRO A 835 17.42 -13.07 -33.11
N ILE A 836 16.95 -14.08 -33.85
CA ILE A 836 17.55 -14.51 -35.12
C ILE A 836 17.03 -13.63 -36.27
N ALA A 837 15.84 -13.06 -36.11
CA ALA A 837 15.19 -12.23 -37.12
C ALA A 837 15.57 -10.74 -37.04
N LEU A 838 15.94 -10.27 -35.84
CA LEU A 838 16.51 -8.93 -35.59
C LEU A 838 17.99 -8.91 -35.99
#